data_AF-A0A6M5KDL3-F1
#
_entry.id   AF-A0A6M5KDL3-F1
#
_cell.length_a   1.000
_cell.length_b   1.000
_cell.length_c   1.000
_cell.angle_alpha   90.00
_cell.angle_beta   90.00
_cell.angle_gamma   90.00
#
_symmetry.space_group_name_H-M   'P 1'
#
loop_
_entity.id
_entity.type
_entity.pdbx_description
1 polymer ?
#
loop_
_entity_poly.entity_id
_entity_poly.type
_entity_poly.pdbx_seq_one_letter_code
_entity_poly.pdbx_strand_id
1 'polypeptide(L)'
;MTRPLPSQQELVWIQTVDHAKAHAGTSSAAWNAIDLFLGGIGQNLRLFGLLGREGVQQALKEARVKESATSDERPLNVDEMGQVALMWRVSRQKLGLPDEDPTPEEEENLWLLPPGVTARRSKYLAWSGDMGVKSAPKKPVPARKPPPAPVPPRLPADLSWNIERSVRGSLAVKGHSYVEGCEHLRSIFHNGYDAATKIPLLRWDGDTYYEPDPPAWNRAAIYTRHGVFLDLPDAVDYTFFGITAADAKLMDPMQRSCLKQGYRAFVSAKLTRHALRGSLTGVYAGSMNFDWLMDLTGILDRGNMSMLANRIGCALGLSGPGVYIDTGCSSSLVTADMAATHVRRGKIQTGLALGVNALLSPQMYAVRCAGSLLSKVGRSASFDSNSDGYVVGEGCGGVVIGYTDKIEESTPLWIASETMQDGRSAQLTAPSGPAQGELLKNTMRRARVSAPEIAASECQCNGSHLGDPIELGSLEKFHRAAGRNDSLMCLAGKTNKGHGEGNAGMTVLMKTILLVEDHILPPVLHFNKLNPHIDIEGMPFYFVSETSLLPHADKYHISGSAFGWGGVNAHFVWQSEMPKQQLPAQPQYGTMMPQFFPPMQMAAGSTQVQQDPLAGGQEEQARSGQVAVSEKEGLDLGMVRNMIMETAMNVNDGEQLEMDSSLMESGIDSLAAITFRNELQRKSGLNLKGTLMFDYPTMSEIANHIVELSNG
;
A
#
# COMPACT_ATOMS: atom_id res chain seq x y z
N MET A 1 26.55 -6.14 22.77
CA MET A 1 26.12 -5.28 21.66
C MET A 1 26.99 -5.58 20.45
N THR A 2 26.57 -6.52 19.60
CA THR A 2 27.21 -6.81 18.31
C THR A 2 26.54 -5.96 17.25
N ARG A 3 27.30 -5.08 16.59
CA ARG A 3 26.84 -4.24 15.48
C ARG A 3 26.40 -5.16 14.32
N PRO A 4 25.29 -4.88 13.61
CA PRO A 4 24.92 -5.65 12.42
C PRO A 4 26.02 -5.54 11.35
N LEU A 5 26.15 -6.58 10.53
CA LEU A 5 27.08 -6.58 9.41
C LEU A 5 26.65 -5.47 8.42
N PRO A 6 27.60 -4.67 7.89
CA PRO A 6 27.29 -3.61 6.94
C PRO A 6 26.66 -4.16 5.66
N SER A 7 25.67 -3.47 5.14
CA SER A 7 25.02 -3.74 3.86
C SER A 7 26.02 -3.74 2.70
N GLN A 8 25.67 -4.36 1.57
CA GLN A 8 26.54 -4.38 0.38
C GLN A 8 26.88 -2.98 -0.14
N GLN A 9 25.98 -1.99 0.00
CA GLN A 9 26.27 -0.61 -0.36
C GLN A 9 27.23 0.07 0.63
N GLU A 10 27.10 -0.22 1.93
CA GLU A 10 28.05 0.23 2.94
C GLU A 10 29.43 -0.40 2.72
N LEU A 11 29.51 -1.66 2.29
CA LEU A 11 30.78 -2.32 1.95
C LEU A 11 31.45 -1.69 0.72
N VAL A 12 30.69 -1.39 -0.34
CA VAL A 12 31.18 -0.65 -1.51
C VAL A 12 31.70 0.73 -1.09
N TRP A 13 30.98 1.42 -0.20
CA TRP A 13 31.36 2.74 0.30
C TRP A 13 32.62 2.68 1.16
N ILE A 14 32.69 1.76 2.11
CA ILE A 14 33.86 1.56 2.98
C ILE A 14 35.11 1.28 2.13
N GLN A 15 35.03 0.38 1.14
CA GLN A 15 36.16 0.10 0.25
C GLN A 15 36.54 1.31 -0.61
N THR A 16 35.56 2.09 -1.10
CA THR A 16 35.82 3.30 -1.88
C THR A 16 36.52 4.37 -1.04
N VAL A 17 36.08 4.55 0.20
CA VAL A 17 36.66 5.50 1.15
C VAL A 17 38.07 5.08 1.55
N ASP A 18 38.31 3.81 1.84
CA ASP A 18 39.63 3.31 2.23
C ASP A 18 40.63 3.43 1.07
N HIS A 19 40.19 3.16 -0.16
CA HIS A 19 41.02 3.31 -1.36
C HIS A 19 41.31 4.78 -1.70
N ALA A 20 40.32 5.67 -1.54
CA ALA A 20 40.48 7.10 -1.75
C ALA A 20 41.40 7.75 -0.69
N LYS A 21 41.30 7.35 0.59
CA LYS A 21 42.21 7.78 1.66
C LYS A 21 43.67 7.38 1.37
N ALA A 22 43.87 6.20 0.79
CA ALA A 22 45.20 5.72 0.43
C ALA A 22 45.81 6.45 -0.79
N HIS A 23 45.04 7.18 -1.59
CA HIS A 23 45.50 7.77 -2.87
C HIS A 23 45.40 9.32 -2.94
N ALA A 24 44.47 9.94 -2.22
CA ALA A 24 44.16 11.38 -2.36
C ALA A 24 44.72 12.28 -1.23
N GLY A 25 45.23 11.72 -0.13
CA GLY A 25 45.92 12.50 0.93
C GLY A 25 45.10 13.59 1.61
N THR A 26 43.77 13.52 1.58
CA THR A 26 42.85 14.56 2.08
C THR A 26 42.46 14.38 3.54
N SER A 27 42.27 15.50 4.27
CA SER A 27 42.02 15.50 5.71
C SER A 27 40.62 14.95 6.06
N SER A 28 40.48 14.40 7.27
CA SER A 28 39.22 13.82 7.77
C SER A 28 38.04 14.80 7.79
N ALA A 29 38.31 16.11 7.90
CA ALA A 29 37.28 17.15 7.91
C ALA A 29 36.67 17.40 6.51
N ALA A 30 37.48 17.32 5.45
CA ALA A 30 36.99 17.41 4.07
C ALA A 30 36.02 16.27 3.72
N TRP A 31 36.22 15.09 4.31
CA TRP A 31 35.33 13.93 4.14
C TRP A 31 34.01 14.06 4.89
N ASN A 32 33.99 14.71 6.06
CA ASN A 32 32.73 15.01 6.76
C ASN A 32 31.87 16.01 5.97
N ALA A 33 32.49 16.98 5.27
CA ALA A 33 31.77 17.88 4.36
C ALA A 33 31.18 17.14 3.15
N ILE A 34 31.84 16.08 2.66
CA ILE A 34 31.33 15.21 1.59
C ILE A 34 30.17 14.35 2.09
N ASP A 35 30.24 13.82 3.32
CA ASP A 35 29.15 13.09 3.97
C ASP A 35 27.91 13.99 4.16
N LEU A 36 28.12 15.27 4.48
CA LEU A 36 27.06 16.27 4.56
C LEU A 36 26.48 16.64 3.19
N PHE A 37 27.32 16.74 2.15
CA PHE A 37 26.91 17.11 0.78
C PHE A 37 26.32 15.93 -0.02
N LEU A 38 26.70 14.70 0.33
CA LEU A 38 26.26 13.45 -0.32
C LEU A 38 25.33 12.61 0.57
N GLY A 39 24.70 13.21 1.59
CA GLY A 39 23.74 12.61 2.51
C GLY A 39 22.44 12.06 1.89
N GLY A 40 22.48 11.64 0.62
CA GLY A 40 21.57 10.73 -0.05
C GLY A 40 22.42 9.73 -0.84
N ILE A 41 22.77 8.61 -0.20
CA ILE A 41 23.68 7.59 -0.71
C ILE A 41 23.17 7.07 -2.07
N GLY A 42 23.91 7.37 -3.14
CA GLY A 42 23.73 6.85 -4.49
C GLY A 42 23.22 7.84 -5.56
N GLN A 43 22.35 8.80 -5.20
CA GLN A 43 21.72 9.67 -6.22
C GLN A 43 22.65 10.75 -6.77
N ASN A 44 23.57 11.27 -5.95
CA ASN A 44 24.38 12.42 -6.34
C ASN A 44 25.69 12.08 -7.09
N LEU A 45 26.11 10.82 -7.12
CA LEU A 45 27.19 10.39 -8.02
C LEU A 45 26.70 10.26 -9.48
N ARG A 46 25.39 10.00 -9.69
CA ARG A 46 24.74 10.12 -11.02
C ARG A 46 24.77 11.55 -11.56
N LEU A 47 24.71 12.56 -10.68
CA LEU A 47 24.79 13.97 -11.07
C LEU A 47 26.12 14.33 -11.73
N PHE A 48 27.22 13.66 -11.39
CA PHE A 48 28.52 13.89 -12.04
C PHE A 48 28.53 13.43 -13.51
N GLY A 49 27.89 12.30 -13.81
CA GLY A 49 27.68 11.82 -15.18
C GLY A 49 26.71 12.70 -15.98
N LEU A 50 25.70 13.26 -15.32
CA LEU A 50 24.65 14.09 -15.93
C LEU A 50 25.05 15.56 -16.18
N LEU A 51 25.88 16.17 -15.33
CA LEU A 51 26.17 17.60 -15.38
C LEU A 51 27.41 17.96 -16.22
N GLY A 52 28.31 17.01 -16.45
CA GLY A 52 29.62 17.29 -17.04
C GLY A 52 30.47 18.29 -16.22
N ARG A 53 31.70 18.54 -16.69
CA ARG A 53 32.68 19.39 -15.96
C ARG A 53 32.16 20.81 -15.70
N GLU A 54 31.42 21.38 -16.65
CA GLU A 54 30.88 22.74 -16.57
C GLU A 54 29.65 22.85 -15.64
N GLY A 55 28.74 21.86 -15.67
CA GLY A 55 27.57 21.86 -14.80
C GLY A 55 27.92 21.69 -13.33
N VAL A 56 28.96 20.90 -13.03
CA VAL A 56 29.52 20.79 -11.68
C VAL A 56 30.18 22.09 -11.24
N GLN A 57 30.95 22.75 -12.11
CA GLN A 57 31.54 24.07 -11.80
C GLN A 57 30.48 25.14 -11.53
N GLN A 58 29.37 25.11 -12.26
CA GLN A 58 28.23 26.02 -12.07
C GLN A 58 27.52 25.75 -10.73
N ALA A 59 27.25 24.49 -10.40
CA ALA A 59 26.64 24.10 -9.12
C ALA A 59 27.53 24.48 -7.92
N LEU A 60 28.85 24.33 -8.04
CA LEU A 60 29.81 24.75 -7.01
C LEU A 60 29.88 26.28 -6.86
N LYS A 61 29.70 27.03 -7.96
CA LYS A 61 29.60 28.50 -7.93
C LYS A 61 28.32 28.98 -7.23
N GLU A 62 27.22 28.26 -7.44
CA GLU A 62 25.91 28.56 -6.86
C GLU A 62 25.81 28.17 -5.37
N ALA A 63 26.48 27.07 -4.97
CA ALA A 63 26.62 26.67 -3.57
C ALA A 63 27.44 27.68 -2.74
N ARG A 64 28.41 28.38 -3.35
CA ARG A 64 29.23 29.41 -2.69
C ARG A 64 28.50 30.71 -2.29
N VAL A 65 27.19 30.82 -2.48
CA VAL A 65 26.42 32.02 -2.10
C VAL A 65 25.86 31.96 -0.67
N LYS A 66 26.06 30.86 0.07
CA LYS A 66 25.65 30.78 1.48
C LYS A 66 26.65 29.99 2.32
N GLU A 67 27.75 30.60 2.72
CA GLU A 67 28.36 30.28 4.02
C GLU A 67 29.37 31.36 4.44
N SER A 68 29.24 31.78 5.69
CA SER A 68 30.12 32.71 6.38
C SER A 68 31.51 32.10 6.58
N ALA A 69 32.54 32.90 6.32
CA ALA A 69 33.93 32.54 6.51
C ALA A 69 34.27 32.27 7.98
N THR A 70 34.42 31.00 8.38
CA THR A 70 35.27 30.54 9.51
C THR A 70 35.52 29.02 9.44
N SER A 71 36.34 28.54 8.50
CA SER A 71 37.17 27.33 8.67
C SER A 71 38.25 27.30 7.57
N ASP A 72 39.48 26.92 7.90
CA ASP A 72 40.62 26.76 6.98
C ASP A 72 40.45 25.53 6.06
N GLU A 73 39.28 25.39 5.42
CA GLU A 73 38.89 24.19 4.70
C GLU A 73 38.81 24.45 3.20
N ARG A 74 39.74 23.84 2.45
CA ARG A 74 39.73 23.86 0.99
C ARG A 74 38.71 22.83 0.48
N PRO A 75 37.65 23.23 -0.24
CA PRO A 75 36.77 22.28 -0.91
C PRO A 75 37.53 21.51 -2.01
N LEU A 76 37.14 20.25 -2.22
CA LEU A 76 37.70 19.40 -3.28
C LEU A 76 37.50 20.07 -4.64
N ASN A 77 38.50 19.96 -5.52
CA ASN A 77 38.37 20.41 -6.90
C ASN A 77 37.69 19.34 -7.77
N VAL A 78 37.26 19.76 -8.96
CA VAL A 78 36.50 18.91 -9.90
C VAL A 78 37.29 17.67 -10.34
N ASP A 79 38.63 17.77 -10.39
CA ASP A 79 39.48 16.65 -10.79
C ASP A 79 39.59 15.61 -9.65
N GLU A 80 39.63 16.06 -8.38
CA GLU A 80 39.59 15.20 -7.20
C GLU A 80 38.24 14.47 -7.06
N MET A 81 37.13 15.15 -7.37
CA MET A 81 35.79 14.52 -7.38
C MET A 81 35.64 13.47 -8.49
N GLY A 82 36.22 13.71 -9.67
CA GLY A 82 36.26 12.74 -10.76
C GLY A 82 37.02 11.46 -10.39
N GLN A 83 38.11 11.57 -9.60
CA GLN A 83 38.83 10.40 -9.11
C GLN A 83 38.02 9.58 -8.11
N VAL A 84 37.24 10.22 -7.23
CA VAL A 84 36.35 9.51 -6.29
C VAL A 84 35.25 8.74 -7.02
N ALA A 85 34.66 9.32 -8.08
CA ALA A 85 33.67 8.64 -8.91
C ALA A 85 34.27 7.42 -9.65
N LEU A 86 35.49 7.54 -10.17
CA LEU A 86 36.20 6.42 -10.80
C LEU A 86 36.52 5.30 -9.80
N MET A 87 36.96 5.65 -8.59
CA MET A 87 37.24 4.69 -7.52
C MET A 87 35.97 3.96 -7.06
N TRP A 88 34.83 4.65 -7.02
CA TRP A 88 33.53 4.03 -6.73
C TRP A 88 33.15 2.97 -7.78
N ARG A 89 33.35 3.28 -9.07
CA ARG A 89 33.10 2.32 -10.17
C ARG A 89 34.00 1.10 -10.07
N VAL A 90 35.30 1.29 -9.79
CA VAL A 90 36.27 0.20 -9.62
C VAL A 90 35.93 -0.70 -8.42
N SER A 91 35.49 -0.11 -7.30
CA SER A 91 35.06 -0.88 -6.12
C SER A 91 33.81 -1.72 -6.39
N ARG A 92 32.86 -1.23 -7.20
CA ARG A 92 31.68 -2.01 -7.61
C ARG A 92 32.03 -3.19 -8.50
N GLN A 93 32.93 -2.99 -9.47
CA GLN A 93 33.40 -4.07 -10.35
C GLN A 93 34.15 -5.16 -9.57
N LYS A 94 34.97 -4.78 -8.58
CA LYS A 94 35.64 -5.76 -7.68
C LYS A 94 34.67 -6.58 -6.84
N LEU A 95 33.46 -6.06 -6.58
CA LEU A 95 32.41 -6.74 -5.83
C LEU A 95 31.40 -7.47 -6.73
N GLY A 96 31.67 -7.55 -8.06
CA GLY A 96 30.85 -8.31 -9.01
C GLY A 96 29.48 -7.69 -9.33
N LEU A 97 29.32 -6.38 -9.09
CA LEU A 97 28.06 -5.67 -9.35
C LEU A 97 27.96 -5.23 -10.82
N PRO A 98 26.79 -5.34 -11.49
CA PRO A 98 26.63 -4.95 -12.89
C PRO A 98 26.79 -3.43 -13.10
N ASP A 99 27.36 -3.05 -14.24
CA ASP A 99 27.45 -1.65 -14.70
C ASP A 99 26.05 -1.19 -15.17
N GLU A 100 25.48 -0.18 -14.51
CA GLU A 100 24.30 0.53 -15.01
C GLU A 100 24.79 1.69 -15.89
N ASP A 101 24.76 1.53 -17.21
CA ASP A 101 24.80 2.66 -18.15
C ASP A 101 23.86 2.39 -19.36
N PRO A 102 23.26 3.45 -19.94
CA PRO A 102 22.38 3.37 -21.11
C PRO A 102 23.14 2.93 -22.37
N THR A 103 22.42 2.38 -23.35
CA THR A 103 23.04 1.83 -24.57
C THR A 103 23.67 2.92 -25.45
N PRO A 104 24.73 2.59 -26.23
CA PRO A 104 25.52 3.55 -27.02
C PRO A 104 24.73 4.41 -28.05
N GLU A 105 23.51 3.99 -28.43
CA GLU A 105 22.67 4.74 -29.37
C GLU A 105 21.99 5.98 -28.74
N GLU A 106 22.06 6.15 -27.41
CA GLU A 106 21.44 7.28 -26.69
C GLU A 106 22.40 8.46 -26.42
N GLU A 107 23.69 8.35 -26.76
CA GLU A 107 24.71 9.37 -26.45
C GLU A 107 24.68 10.63 -27.35
N GLU A 108 24.20 10.54 -28.59
CA GLU A 108 24.38 11.64 -29.56
C GLU A 108 23.36 12.79 -29.47
N ASN A 109 22.24 12.62 -28.75
CA ASN A 109 21.17 13.65 -28.71
C ASN A 109 21.01 14.42 -27.39
N LEU A 110 21.84 14.14 -26.38
CA LEU A 110 21.77 14.81 -25.06
C LEU A 110 22.54 16.14 -24.98
N TRP A 111 23.24 16.56 -26.04
CA TRP A 111 24.24 17.63 -25.97
C TRP A 111 23.84 19.00 -26.57
N LEU A 112 22.56 19.32 -26.70
CA LEU A 112 22.14 20.66 -27.14
C LEU A 112 21.03 21.25 -26.26
N LEU A 113 21.42 21.89 -25.16
CA LEU A 113 20.62 22.97 -24.58
C LEU A 113 20.65 24.17 -25.53
N PRO A 114 19.51 24.82 -25.88
CA PRO A 114 19.54 26.05 -26.67
C PRO A 114 20.21 27.19 -25.88
N PRO A 115 21.01 28.06 -26.53
CA PRO A 115 21.63 29.20 -25.85
C PRO A 115 20.56 30.22 -25.43
N GLY A 116 20.44 30.49 -24.11
CA GLY A 116 19.66 31.63 -23.61
C GLY A 116 18.91 31.49 -22.28
N VAL A 117 18.99 30.38 -21.54
CA VAL A 117 18.28 30.26 -20.24
C VAL A 117 19.17 30.75 -19.10
N THR A 118 19.10 32.05 -18.79
CA THR A 118 19.57 32.59 -17.50
C THR A 118 18.40 32.71 -16.52
N ALA A 119 18.56 32.16 -15.31
CA ALA A 119 17.62 32.31 -14.21
C ALA A 119 17.44 33.79 -13.82
N ARG A 120 16.20 34.31 -13.84
CA ARG A 120 15.86 35.61 -13.23
C ARG A 120 15.03 35.42 -11.97
N ARG A 121 15.51 36.06 -10.91
CA ARG A 121 14.91 36.18 -9.56
C ARG A 121 13.49 36.78 -9.61
N SER A 122 12.66 36.30 -8.69
CA SER A 122 11.34 36.85 -8.35
C SER A 122 11.46 38.26 -7.77
N LYS A 123 10.53 39.14 -8.17
CA LYS A 123 10.12 40.32 -7.42
C LYS A 123 8.61 40.49 -7.59
N TYR A 124 7.85 40.02 -6.62
CA TYR A 124 6.53 40.59 -6.33
C TYR A 124 6.73 41.52 -5.14
N LEU A 125 6.71 42.83 -5.41
CA LEU A 125 6.42 43.90 -4.46
C LEU A 125 6.06 45.15 -5.28
N ALA A 126 4.80 45.58 -5.10
CA ALA A 126 4.19 46.88 -5.37
C ALA A 126 4.74 47.75 -6.52
N TRP A 127 3.91 47.99 -7.55
CA TRP A 127 3.68 49.33 -8.12
C TRP A 127 2.52 49.33 -9.12
N SER A 128 1.44 50.07 -8.81
CA SER A 128 0.44 50.51 -9.79
C SER A 128 0.84 51.91 -10.26
N GLY A 129 1.51 51.98 -11.40
CA GLY A 129 1.93 53.22 -12.05
C GLY A 129 1.84 53.05 -13.55
N ASP A 130 0.93 53.80 -14.16
CA ASP A 130 0.67 53.87 -15.58
C ASP A 130 1.93 54.32 -16.35
N MET A 131 2.43 53.49 -17.27
CA MET A 131 3.41 53.91 -18.27
C MET A 131 3.17 53.15 -19.57
N GLY A 132 2.75 53.91 -20.59
CA GLY A 132 2.48 53.42 -21.94
C GLY A 132 3.67 52.69 -22.57
N VAL A 133 3.39 51.51 -23.12
CA VAL A 133 4.38 50.71 -23.86
C VAL A 133 3.98 50.65 -25.33
N LYS A 134 4.84 51.20 -26.19
CA LYS A 134 4.79 51.06 -27.65
C LYS A 134 4.89 49.57 -28.02
N SER A 135 3.98 49.11 -28.88
CA SER A 135 3.89 47.72 -29.33
C SER A 135 5.14 47.25 -30.09
N ALA A 136 5.79 46.21 -29.60
CA ALA A 136 6.81 45.45 -30.35
C ALA A 136 6.15 44.56 -31.42
N PRO A 137 6.83 44.30 -32.56
CA PRO A 137 6.24 43.54 -33.67
C PRO A 137 5.98 42.08 -33.30
N LYS A 138 4.78 41.57 -33.63
CA LYS A 138 4.37 40.18 -33.41
C LYS A 138 5.30 39.23 -34.19
N LYS A 139 6.01 38.35 -33.50
CA LYS A 139 6.65 37.18 -34.14
C LYS A 139 5.55 36.25 -34.69
N PRO A 140 5.76 35.64 -35.87
CA PRO A 140 4.78 34.73 -36.46
C PRO A 140 4.60 33.50 -35.57
N VAL A 141 3.34 33.17 -35.28
CA VAL A 141 2.94 31.96 -34.55
C VAL A 141 3.33 30.75 -35.40
N PRO A 142 4.07 29.76 -34.87
CA PRO A 142 4.37 28.55 -35.62
C PRO A 142 3.06 27.85 -36.01
N ALA A 143 2.98 27.37 -37.26
CA ALA A 143 1.79 26.73 -37.80
C ALA A 143 1.34 25.58 -36.88
N ARG A 144 0.06 25.58 -36.51
CA ARG A 144 -0.59 24.49 -35.77
C ARG A 144 -0.34 23.18 -36.54
N LYS A 145 0.33 22.20 -35.92
CA LYS A 145 0.41 20.85 -36.50
C LYS A 145 -1.02 20.38 -36.83
N PRO A 146 -1.24 19.75 -37.99
CA PRO A 146 -2.56 19.24 -38.34
C PRO A 146 -3.06 18.29 -37.25
N PRO A 147 -4.37 18.27 -36.96
CA PRO A 147 -4.92 17.35 -35.98
C PRO A 147 -4.54 15.90 -36.36
N PRO A 148 -4.29 15.02 -35.36
CA PRO A 148 -4.00 13.62 -35.64
C PRO A 148 -5.11 13.01 -36.50
N ALA A 149 -4.74 12.12 -37.40
CA ALA A 149 -5.67 11.43 -38.28
C ALA A 149 -6.82 10.81 -37.46
N PRO A 150 -8.07 10.86 -37.97
CA PRO A 150 -9.20 10.23 -37.31
C PRO A 150 -8.91 8.76 -37.03
N VAL A 151 -9.34 8.27 -35.86
CA VAL A 151 -9.22 6.84 -35.52
C VAL A 151 -9.89 6.04 -36.64
N PRO A 152 -9.16 5.15 -37.33
CA PRO A 152 -9.73 4.40 -38.44
C PRO A 152 -10.97 3.61 -37.96
N PRO A 153 -12.02 3.51 -38.80
CA PRO A 153 -13.19 2.71 -38.46
C PRO A 153 -12.76 1.27 -38.20
N ARG A 154 -13.38 0.65 -37.20
CA ARG A 154 -13.10 -0.74 -36.80
C ARG A 154 -13.26 -1.67 -38.00
N LEU A 155 -12.23 -2.44 -38.32
CA LEU A 155 -12.35 -3.45 -39.36
C LEU A 155 -13.07 -4.68 -38.77
N PRO A 156 -13.98 -5.33 -39.51
CA PRO A 156 -14.60 -6.59 -39.09
C PRO A 156 -13.57 -7.65 -38.68
N ALA A 157 -12.38 -7.63 -39.28
CA ALA A 157 -11.27 -8.51 -38.97
C ALA A 157 -10.76 -8.40 -37.52
N ASP A 158 -10.75 -7.19 -36.94
CA ASP A 158 -10.28 -6.97 -35.56
C ASP A 158 -11.23 -7.58 -34.53
N LEU A 159 -12.54 -7.56 -34.82
CA LEU A 159 -13.58 -8.17 -33.99
C LEU A 159 -13.52 -9.70 -34.05
N SER A 160 -13.37 -10.27 -35.25
CA SER A 160 -13.19 -11.72 -35.41
C SER A 160 -11.91 -12.22 -34.73
N TRP A 161 -10.82 -11.45 -34.82
CA TRP A 161 -9.55 -11.78 -34.21
C TRP A 161 -9.62 -11.79 -32.67
N ASN A 162 -10.31 -10.81 -32.06
CA ASN A 162 -10.52 -10.78 -30.61
C ASN A 162 -11.34 -11.98 -30.11
N ILE A 163 -12.38 -12.36 -30.85
CA ILE A 163 -13.24 -13.49 -30.49
C ILE A 163 -12.44 -14.79 -30.61
N GLU A 164 -11.67 -15.00 -31.68
CA GLU A 164 -10.90 -16.22 -31.88
C GLU A 164 -9.83 -16.42 -30.78
N ARG A 165 -9.12 -15.35 -30.39
CA ARG A 165 -8.19 -15.40 -29.26
C ARG A 165 -8.88 -15.60 -27.91
N SER A 166 -10.08 -15.05 -27.71
CA SER A 166 -10.84 -15.30 -26.48
C SER A 166 -11.22 -16.77 -26.27
N VAL A 167 -11.26 -17.52 -27.37
CA VAL A 167 -11.55 -18.96 -27.38
C VAL A 167 -10.29 -19.82 -27.23
N ARG A 168 -9.10 -19.30 -27.60
CA ARG A 168 -7.85 -20.09 -27.69
C ARG A 168 -6.75 -19.71 -26.69
N GLY A 169 -6.68 -18.45 -26.26
CA GLY A 169 -5.60 -17.95 -25.40
C GLY A 169 -5.94 -17.96 -23.91
N SER A 170 -4.93 -17.96 -23.06
CA SER A 170 -5.09 -17.73 -21.63
C SER A 170 -5.07 -16.22 -21.34
N LEU A 171 -6.03 -15.75 -20.54
CA LEU A 171 -6.00 -14.38 -20.04
C LEU A 171 -4.92 -14.28 -18.96
N ALA A 172 -4.03 -13.30 -19.05
CA ALA A 172 -2.91 -13.17 -18.12
C ALA A 172 -2.61 -11.71 -17.79
N VAL A 173 -1.87 -11.52 -16.70
CA VAL A 173 -1.12 -10.28 -16.46
C VAL A 173 0.14 -10.35 -17.32
N LYS A 174 0.21 -9.51 -18.35
CA LYS A 174 1.32 -9.48 -19.32
C LYS A 174 2.48 -8.59 -18.89
N GLY A 175 2.20 -7.64 -18.02
CA GLY A 175 3.18 -6.70 -17.48
C GLY A 175 2.60 -5.92 -16.33
N HIS A 176 3.47 -5.43 -15.47
CA HIS A 176 3.10 -4.71 -14.26
C HIS A 176 4.11 -3.62 -13.91
N SER A 177 3.70 -2.72 -13.05
CA SER A 177 4.59 -1.69 -12.50
C SER A 177 4.06 -1.18 -11.18
N TYR A 178 4.96 -0.65 -10.37
CA TYR A 178 4.64 0.06 -9.14
C TYR A 178 5.56 1.26 -8.96
N VAL A 179 5.06 2.30 -8.31
CA VAL A 179 5.83 3.48 -7.90
C VAL A 179 7.00 3.09 -7.00
N GLU A 180 8.12 3.82 -7.09
CA GLU A 180 9.45 3.43 -6.57
C GLU A 180 10.09 2.21 -7.27
N GLY A 181 9.34 1.51 -8.14
CA GLY A 181 9.78 0.34 -8.88
C GLY A 181 9.41 -0.97 -8.19
N CYS A 182 9.15 -2.02 -8.98
CA CYS A 182 8.82 -3.34 -8.43
C CYS A 182 9.94 -3.92 -7.57
N GLU A 183 11.21 -3.58 -7.82
CA GLU A 183 12.33 -3.99 -6.95
C GLU A 183 12.24 -3.40 -5.54
N HIS A 184 11.79 -2.15 -5.41
CA HIS A 184 11.58 -1.56 -4.10
C HIS A 184 10.43 -2.27 -3.37
N LEU A 185 9.32 -2.53 -4.08
CA LEU A 185 8.20 -3.28 -3.53
C LEU A 185 8.58 -4.73 -3.15
N ARG A 186 9.38 -5.41 -3.97
CA ARG A 186 9.99 -6.71 -3.65
C ARG A 186 10.82 -6.62 -2.39
N SER A 187 11.68 -5.61 -2.28
CA SER A 187 12.49 -5.40 -1.08
C SER A 187 11.63 -5.22 0.17
N ILE A 188 10.51 -4.49 0.08
CA ILE A 188 9.58 -4.34 1.20
C ILE A 188 9.01 -5.69 1.63
N PHE A 189 8.49 -6.47 0.68
CA PHE A 189 7.84 -7.74 1.00
C PHE A 189 8.86 -8.84 1.39
N HIS A 190 9.91 -9.04 0.61
CA HIS A 190 10.90 -10.11 0.85
C HIS A 190 11.66 -9.92 2.15
N ASN A 191 11.95 -8.68 2.57
CA ASN A 191 12.65 -8.44 3.82
C ASN A 191 11.70 -8.28 5.01
N GLY A 192 10.38 -8.38 4.82
CA GLY A 192 9.40 -8.13 5.87
C GLY A 192 9.51 -6.71 6.44
N TYR A 193 9.77 -5.73 5.59
CA TYR A 193 9.95 -4.34 6.03
C TYR A 193 8.61 -3.68 6.34
N ASP A 194 8.58 -2.93 7.44
CA ASP A 194 7.49 -2.05 7.83
C ASP A 194 7.76 -0.65 7.26
N ALA A 195 6.98 -0.26 6.25
CA ALA A 195 7.20 0.99 5.52
C ALA A 195 6.56 2.22 6.19
N ALA A 196 5.91 2.07 7.36
CA ALA A 196 5.22 3.19 7.99
C ALA A 196 6.18 4.12 8.73
N THR A 197 6.15 5.39 8.34
CA THR A 197 6.96 6.47 8.91
C THR A 197 6.06 7.52 9.57
N LYS A 198 6.65 8.52 10.22
CA LYS A 198 5.92 9.74 10.55
C LYS A 198 5.57 10.51 9.28
N ILE A 199 4.54 11.35 9.34
CA ILE A 199 4.20 12.32 8.29
C ILE A 199 5.44 13.17 7.98
N PRO A 200 5.95 13.16 6.73
CA PRO A 200 7.10 13.98 6.36
C PRO A 200 6.76 15.47 6.37
N LEU A 201 7.66 16.31 6.86
CA LEU A 201 7.50 17.78 6.85
C LEU A 201 7.30 18.35 5.44
N LEU A 202 7.80 17.65 4.42
CA LEU A 202 7.58 18.02 3.01
C LEU A 202 6.10 17.93 2.60
N ARG A 203 5.27 17.16 3.33
CA ARG A 203 3.82 17.08 3.11
C ARG A 203 3.11 18.16 3.92
N TRP A 204 3.18 18.02 5.24
CA TRP A 204 2.74 19.02 6.20
C TRP A 204 3.37 18.73 7.56
N ASP A 205 3.33 19.72 8.45
CA ASP A 205 3.72 19.50 9.84
C ASP A 205 2.58 18.77 10.59
N GLY A 206 2.76 17.48 10.83
CA GLY A 206 1.80 16.66 11.56
C GLY A 206 1.61 17.11 13.02
N ASP A 207 2.61 17.75 13.63
CA ASP A 207 2.52 18.18 15.04
C ASP A 207 1.57 19.36 15.20
N THR A 208 1.41 20.18 14.17
CA THR A 208 0.44 21.30 14.14
C THR A 208 -1.01 20.83 14.30
N TYR A 209 -1.34 19.61 13.86
CA TYR A 209 -2.70 19.06 13.90
C TYR A 209 -2.88 17.98 14.96
N TYR A 210 -1.81 17.58 15.66
CA TYR A 210 -1.82 16.41 16.51
C TYR A 210 -2.53 16.66 17.85
N GLU A 211 -3.57 15.89 18.10
CA GLU A 211 -4.26 15.84 19.39
C GLU A 211 -4.62 14.37 19.66
N PRO A 212 -4.00 13.71 20.66
CA PRO A 212 -4.12 12.25 20.85
C PRO A 212 -5.53 11.79 21.21
N ASP A 213 -6.28 12.63 21.92
CA ASP A 213 -7.67 12.39 22.31
C ASP A 213 -8.51 13.63 21.95
N PRO A 214 -8.76 13.84 20.65
CA PRO A 214 -9.41 15.05 20.18
C PRO A 214 -10.87 15.06 20.63
N PRO A 215 -11.40 16.20 21.12
CA PRO A 215 -12.80 16.29 21.47
C PRO A 215 -13.69 16.17 20.22
N ALA A 216 -14.92 15.68 20.37
CA ALA A 216 -15.83 15.37 19.26
C ALA A 216 -16.10 16.54 18.28
N TRP A 217 -15.97 17.79 18.75
CA TRP A 217 -16.12 18.99 17.91
C TRP A 217 -14.88 19.29 17.07
N ASN A 218 -13.69 18.83 17.46
CA ASN A 218 -12.43 19.08 16.75
C ASN A 218 -12.17 18.03 15.66
N ARG A 219 -12.96 18.10 14.59
CA ARG A 219 -12.80 17.19 13.43
C ARG A 219 -11.57 17.49 12.56
N ALA A 220 -10.81 18.53 12.89
CA ALA A 220 -9.58 18.91 12.18
C ALA A 220 -8.31 18.31 12.82
N ALA A 221 -8.42 17.74 14.03
CA ALA A 221 -7.31 17.09 14.70
C ALA A 221 -6.98 15.71 14.12
N ILE A 222 -5.71 15.33 14.27
CA ILE A 222 -5.20 13.99 13.96
C ILE A 222 -4.71 13.34 15.25
N TYR A 223 -5.18 12.13 15.58
CA TYR A 223 -4.72 11.41 16.78
C TYR A 223 -3.52 10.50 16.53
N THR A 224 -3.09 10.39 15.27
CA THR A 224 -1.91 9.63 14.87
C THR A 224 -1.14 10.41 13.82
N ARG A 225 0.17 10.16 13.75
CA ARG A 225 1.11 10.88 12.86
C ARG A 225 1.82 9.94 11.90
N HIS A 226 1.29 8.75 11.70
CA HIS A 226 1.97 7.71 10.91
C HIS A 226 1.25 7.42 9.61
N GLY A 227 2.02 7.09 8.59
CA GLY A 227 1.53 6.71 7.28
C GLY A 227 2.64 6.05 6.49
N VAL A 228 2.29 5.42 5.39
CA VAL A 228 3.27 5.00 4.38
C VAL A 228 3.27 6.05 3.28
N PHE A 229 4.34 6.83 3.21
CA PHE A 229 4.49 7.91 2.25
C PHE A 229 5.46 7.49 1.17
N LEU A 230 5.10 7.81 -0.07
CA LEU A 230 6.00 7.68 -1.20
C LEU A 230 6.79 8.96 -1.36
N ASP A 231 7.99 8.82 -1.92
CA ASP A 231 8.62 9.92 -2.60
C ASP A 231 7.89 10.13 -3.94
N LEU A 232 6.78 10.87 -3.90
CA LEU A 232 5.94 11.08 -5.08
C LEU A 232 6.80 11.71 -6.17
N PRO A 233 6.81 11.17 -7.40
CA PRO A 233 7.70 11.65 -8.43
C PRO A 233 7.27 13.05 -8.87
N ASP A 234 7.98 14.06 -8.37
CA ASP A 234 8.00 15.39 -9.01
C ASP A 234 8.68 15.31 -10.39
N ALA A 235 9.53 14.30 -10.59
CA ALA A 235 10.20 13.99 -11.85
C ALA A 235 9.44 12.91 -12.65
N VAL A 236 8.46 13.35 -13.45
CA VAL A 236 8.01 12.64 -14.65
C VAL A 236 8.50 13.47 -15.84
N ASP A 237 9.03 12.82 -16.89
CA ASP A 237 9.29 13.53 -18.15
C ASP A 237 7.95 13.85 -18.83
N TYR A 238 7.40 15.02 -18.52
CA TYR A 238 6.13 15.47 -19.07
C TYR A 238 6.22 15.71 -20.59
N THR A 239 7.41 16.04 -21.11
CA THR A 239 7.62 16.31 -22.53
C THR A 239 7.46 15.05 -23.37
N PHE A 240 7.88 13.89 -22.84
CA PHE A 240 7.63 12.57 -23.43
C PHE A 240 6.12 12.33 -23.73
N PHE A 241 5.26 12.78 -22.82
CA PHE A 241 3.79 12.68 -22.94
C PHE A 241 3.15 13.86 -23.69
N GLY A 242 3.93 14.81 -24.20
CA GLY A 242 3.42 16.00 -24.88
C GLY A 242 2.75 17.01 -23.94
N ILE A 243 3.08 16.97 -22.65
CA ILE A 243 2.54 17.84 -21.61
C ILE A 243 3.54 18.99 -21.36
N THR A 244 3.03 20.22 -21.31
CA THR A 244 3.88 21.39 -21.06
C THR A 244 4.29 21.47 -19.59
N ALA A 245 5.44 22.11 -19.30
CA ALA A 245 5.88 22.32 -17.92
C ALA A 245 4.89 23.17 -17.09
N ALA A 246 4.15 24.08 -17.74
CA ALA A 246 3.11 24.87 -17.08
C ALA A 246 1.92 24.00 -16.67
N ASP A 247 1.52 23.06 -17.53
CA ASP A 247 0.44 22.12 -17.23
C ASP A 247 0.84 21.14 -16.14
N ALA A 248 2.04 20.56 -16.25
CA ALA A 248 2.57 19.58 -15.31
C ALA A 248 2.61 20.09 -13.86
N LYS A 249 2.96 21.37 -13.65
CA LYS A 249 3.00 21.99 -12.31
C LYS A 249 1.65 22.01 -11.61
N LEU A 250 0.57 22.13 -12.37
CA LEU A 250 -0.79 22.21 -11.85
C LEU A 250 -1.49 20.85 -11.81
N MET A 251 -0.95 19.86 -12.55
CA MET A 251 -1.51 18.52 -12.59
C MET A 251 -1.41 17.83 -11.23
N ASP A 252 -2.50 17.18 -10.84
CA ASP A 252 -2.55 16.29 -9.68
C ASP A 252 -1.36 15.29 -9.71
N PRO A 253 -0.56 15.18 -8.63
CA PRO A 253 0.49 14.19 -8.49
C PRO A 253 0.05 12.75 -8.78
N MET A 254 -1.20 12.40 -8.52
CA MET A 254 -1.77 11.09 -8.85
C MET A 254 -1.90 10.89 -10.37
N GLN A 255 -2.28 11.93 -11.13
CA GLN A 255 -2.30 11.86 -12.61
C GLN A 255 -0.89 11.66 -13.17
N ARG A 256 0.10 12.33 -12.59
CA ARG A 256 1.52 12.18 -12.96
C ARG A 256 2.01 10.75 -12.69
N SER A 257 1.65 10.21 -11.53
CA SER A 257 1.97 8.83 -11.13
C SER A 257 1.33 7.82 -12.08
N CYS A 258 0.03 7.97 -12.38
CA CYS A 258 -0.68 7.12 -13.35
C CYS A 258 -0.04 7.14 -14.74
N LEU A 259 0.39 8.29 -15.25
CA LEU A 259 1.10 8.38 -16.53
C LEU A 259 2.40 7.56 -16.54
N LYS A 260 3.23 7.76 -15.52
CA LYS A 260 4.51 7.06 -15.38
C LYS A 260 4.32 5.56 -15.20
N GLN A 261 3.47 5.14 -14.26
CA GLN A 261 3.26 3.72 -13.97
C GLN A 261 2.48 3.04 -15.10
N GLY A 262 1.44 3.66 -15.64
CA GLY A 262 0.73 3.12 -16.80
C GLY A 262 1.64 2.84 -17.99
N TYR A 263 2.55 3.76 -18.31
CA TYR A 263 3.53 3.53 -19.37
C TYR A 263 4.55 2.43 -19.00
N ARG A 264 5.07 2.41 -17.76
CA ARG A 264 5.99 1.35 -17.30
C ARG A 264 5.35 -0.04 -17.34
N ALA A 265 4.06 -0.15 -17.01
CA ALA A 265 3.32 -1.40 -17.11
C ALA A 265 3.24 -1.89 -18.57
N PHE A 266 3.03 -0.98 -19.53
CA PHE A 266 3.09 -1.34 -20.96
C PHE A 266 4.49 -1.75 -21.41
N VAL A 267 5.54 -1.07 -20.93
CA VAL A 267 6.93 -1.45 -21.22
C VAL A 267 7.24 -2.83 -20.64
N SER A 268 6.83 -3.12 -19.41
CA SER A 268 6.92 -4.44 -18.79
C SER A 268 6.18 -5.50 -19.62
N ALA A 269 5.04 -5.14 -20.21
CA ALA A 269 4.29 -5.99 -21.13
C ALA A 269 4.91 -6.13 -22.53
N LYS A 270 6.13 -5.60 -22.75
CA LYS A 270 6.85 -5.60 -24.03
C LYS A 270 6.05 -4.90 -25.14
N LEU A 271 5.21 -3.91 -24.81
CA LEU A 271 4.40 -3.14 -25.76
C LEU A 271 5.05 -1.79 -26.08
N THR A 272 5.37 -1.58 -27.37
CA THR A 272 5.97 -0.32 -27.83
C THR A 272 4.93 0.79 -27.99
N ARG A 273 5.38 2.05 -27.94
CA ARG A 273 4.50 3.21 -28.22
C ARG A 273 3.85 3.13 -29.60
N HIS A 274 4.56 2.59 -30.59
CA HIS A 274 4.02 2.38 -31.93
C HIS A 274 2.87 1.36 -31.93
N ALA A 275 3.03 0.24 -31.21
CA ALA A 275 2.01 -0.79 -31.10
C ALA A 275 0.76 -0.32 -30.32
N LEU A 276 0.93 0.59 -29.37
CA LEU A 276 -0.17 1.17 -28.59
C LEU A 276 -0.98 2.23 -29.35
N ARG A 277 -0.35 2.92 -30.31
CA ARG A 277 -1.00 4.02 -31.01
C ARG A 277 -2.13 3.51 -31.90
N GLY A 278 -3.35 3.96 -31.64
CA GLY A 278 -4.57 3.53 -32.31
C GLY A 278 -5.12 2.19 -31.81
N SER A 279 -4.39 1.47 -30.94
CA SER A 279 -4.81 0.15 -30.48
C SER A 279 -6.07 0.24 -29.61
N LEU A 280 -6.87 -0.83 -29.63
CA LEU A 280 -8.08 -0.95 -28.83
C LEU A 280 -7.74 -1.32 -27.38
N THR A 281 -6.99 -0.43 -26.72
CA THR A 281 -6.52 -0.58 -25.35
C THR A 281 -7.38 0.28 -24.42
N GLY A 282 -8.02 -0.36 -23.44
CA GLY A 282 -8.76 0.34 -22.38
C GLY A 282 -7.87 0.73 -21.22
N VAL A 283 -8.18 1.84 -20.55
CA VAL A 283 -7.50 2.33 -19.35
C VAL A 283 -8.51 2.53 -18.23
N TYR A 284 -8.25 1.90 -17.09
CA TYR A 284 -9.13 1.88 -15.93
C TYR A 284 -8.35 2.33 -14.70
N ALA A 285 -8.71 3.47 -14.11
CA ALA A 285 -7.99 4.04 -12.97
C ALA A 285 -8.88 4.07 -11.73
N GLY A 286 -8.40 3.45 -10.66
CA GLY A 286 -9.07 3.36 -9.37
C GLY A 286 -8.42 4.29 -8.35
N SER A 287 -9.22 5.14 -7.72
CA SER A 287 -8.82 5.97 -6.59
C SER A 287 -10.06 6.38 -5.80
N MET A 288 -9.86 6.88 -4.57
CA MET A 288 -10.94 7.45 -3.77
C MET A 288 -10.55 8.79 -3.12
N ASN A 289 -9.30 9.23 -3.30
CA ASN A 289 -8.83 10.53 -2.80
C ASN A 289 -8.94 11.58 -3.90
N PHE A 290 -9.24 12.82 -3.51
CA PHE A 290 -9.42 13.94 -4.42
C PHE A 290 -8.92 15.25 -3.79
N ASP A 291 -7.99 15.15 -2.83
CA ASP A 291 -7.39 16.23 -2.05
C ASP A 291 -6.94 17.39 -2.96
N TRP A 292 -6.25 17.06 -4.06
CA TRP A 292 -5.72 18.05 -5.00
C TRP A 292 -6.82 18.88 -5.68
N LEU A 293 -7.98 18.28 -5.94
CA LEU A 293 -9.12 18.98 -6.53
C LEU A 293 -9.71 20.00 -5.55
N MET A 294 -9.63 19.75 -4.24
CA MET A 294 -10.12 20.68 -3.24
C MET A 294 -9.25 21.94 -3.14
N ASP A 295 -7.96 21.83 -3.40
CA ASP A 295 -7.01 22.96 -3.36
C ASP A 295 -6.93 23.75 -4.68
N LEU A 296 -7.29 23.12 -5.82
CA LEU A 296 -7.28 23.79 -7.13
C LEU A 296 -8.56 24.60 -7.38
N THR A 297 -8.46 25.92 -7.23
CA THR A 297 -9.50 26.83 -7.73
C THR A 297 -9.39 27.01 -9.25
N GLY A 298 -10.42 26.59 -10.00
CA GLY A 298 -10.70 27.10 -11.36
C GLY A 298 -10.11 26.37 -12.58
N ILE A 299 -9.41 25.23 -12.43
CA ILE A 299 -8.90 24.47 -13.60
C ILE A 299 -9.31 22.99 -13.51
N LEU A 300 -10.51 22.71 -14.03
CA LEU A 300 -11.19 21.43 -13.88
C LEU A 300 -10.34 20.22 -14.30
N ASP A 301 -9.66 20.27 -15.44
CA ASP A 301 -8.95 19.10 -15.97
C ASP A 301 -7.62 18.79 -15.24
N ARG A 302 -7.10 19.69 -14.40
CA ARG A 302 -5.84 19.47 -13.67
C ARG A 302 -6.06 18.70 -12.36
N GLY A 303 -7.25 18.76 -11.78
CA GLY A 303 -7.64 18.01 -10.58
C GLY A 303 -8.72 16.95 -10.78
N ASN A 304 -9.39 16.88 -11.94
CA ASN A 304 -10.49 15.94 -12.13
C ASN A 304 -10.02 14.48 -12.22
N MET A 305 -10.65 13.60 -11.45
CA MET A 305 -10.29 12.20 -11.32
C MET A 305 -10.41 11.37 -12.60
N SER A 306 -11.31 11.74 -13.52
CA SER A 306 -11.40 11.08 -14.84
C SER A 306 -10.10 11.21 -15.66
N MET A 307 -9.27 12.20 -15.35
CA MET A 307 -7.99 12.44 -16.03
C MET A 307 -6.92 11.44 -15.64
N LEU A 308 -7.08 10.69 -14.54
CA LEU A 308 -6.20 9.58 -14.18
C LEU A 308 -6.10 8.55 -15.31
N ALA A 309 -7.22 8.23 -15.96
CA ALA A 309 -7.27 7.32 -17.10
C ALA A 309 -7.11 8.06 -18.44
N ASN A 310 -7.85 9.16 -18.63
CA ASN A 310 -7.99 9.81 -19.93
C ASN A 310 -6.68 10.44 -20.45
N ARG A 311 -5.80 10.91 -19.55
CA ARG A 311 -4.49 11.46 -19.97
C ARG A 311 -3.59 10.40 -20.58
N ILE A 312 -3.63 9.17 -20.09
CA ILE A 312 -2.86 8.05 -20.64
C ILE A 312 -3.37 7.72 -22.05
N GLY A 313 -4.68 7.58 -22.20
CA GLY A 313 -5.32 7.34 -23.49
C GLY A 313 -4.95 8.41 -24.52
N CYS A 314 -5.04 9.69 -24.13
CA CYS A 314 -4.69 10.82 -24.98
C CYS A 314 -3.19 10.84 -25.35
N ALA A 315 -2.30 10.70 -24.37
CA ALA A 315 -0.84 10.82 -24.58
C ALA A 315 -0.24 9.68 -25.42
N LEU A 316 -0.83 8.48 -25.34
CA LEU A 316 -0.40 7.29 -26.08
C LEU A 316 -1.23 7.02 -27.34
N GLY A 317 -2.34 7.73 -27.53
CA GLY A 317 -3.23 7.60 -28.68
C GLY A 317 -4.05 6.31 -28.67
N LEU A 318 -4.51 5.86 -27.49
CA LEU A 318 -5.30 4.64 -27.33
C LEU A 318 -6.76 4.89 -27.77
N SER A 319 -7.41 3.87 -28.36
CA SER A 319 -8.79 3.97 -28.85
C SER A 319 -9.83 3.22 -27.99
N GLY A 320 -9.39 2.56 -26.91
CA GLY A 320 -10.29 1.95 -25.93
C GLY A 320 -10.85 2.95 -24.90
N PRO A 321 -11.74 2.49 -24.00
CA PRO A 321 -12.37 3.35 -23.00
C PRO A 321 -11.36 3.83 -21.95
N GLY A 322 -11.45 5.10 -21.55
CA GLY A 322 -10.82 5.63 -20.35
C GLY A 322 -11.86 5.77 -19.23
N VAL A 323 -11.68 5.06 -18.11
CA VAL A 323 -12.68 4.99 -17.03
C VAL A 323 -12.03 5.27 -15.68
N TYR A 324 -12.66 6.14 -14.90
CA TYR A 324 -12.38 6.32 -13.47
C TYR A 324 -13.37 5.51 -12.65
N ILE A 325 -12.88 4.83 -11.61
CA ILE A 325 -13.67 4.03 -10.70
C ILE A 325 -13.37 4.46 -9.27
N ASP A 326 -14.43 4.74 -8.53
CA ASP A 326 -14.39 4.91 -7.08
C ASP A 326 -15.42 3.96 -6.46
N THR A 327 -14.91 2.92 -5.81
CA THR A 327 -15.68 2.00 -4.99
C THR A 327 -15.05 1.92 -3.59
N GLY A 328 -14.39 3.00 -3.15
CA GLY A 328 -13.59 3.01 -1.94
C GLY A 328 -12.38 2.09 -2.04
N CYS A 329 -12.12 1.32 -0.98
CA CYS A 329 -10.92 0.48 -0.87
C CYS A 329 -10.79 -0.63 -1.93
N SER A 330 -11.88 -1.00 -2.62
CA SER A 330 -11.88 -2.01 -3.68
C SER A 330 -11.59 -1.45 -5.08
N SER A 331 -11.47 -0.12 -5.24
CA SER A 331 -11.44 0.57 -6.54
C SER A 331 -10.46 -0.05 -7.54
N SER A 332 -9.20 -0.27 -7.14
CA SER A 332 -8.17 -0.83 -8.02
C SER A 332 -8.31 -2.31 -8.33
N LEU A 333 -9.05 -3.08 -7.53
CA LEU A 333 -9.36 -4.47 -7.90
C LEU A 333 -10.58 -4.53 -8.83
N VAL A 334 -11.54 -3.62 -8.66
CA VAL A 334 -12.66 -3.43 -9.59
C VAL A 334 -12.17 -2.97 -10.96
N THR A 335 -11.14 -2.12 -11.03
CA THR A 335 -10.53 -1.74 -12.32
C THR A 335 -9.94 -2.94 -13.05
N ALA A 336 -9.29 -3.85 -12.31
CA ALA A 336 -8.71 -5.06 -12.86
C ALA A 336 -9.78 -6.07 -13.32
N ASP A 337 -10.86 -6.26 -12.54
CA ASP A 337 -12.01 -7.08 -12.98
C ASP A 337 -12.66 -6.51 -14.25
N MET A 338 -12.91 -5.20 -14.30
CA MET A 338 -13.56 -4.60 -15.46
C MET A 338 -12.68 -4.67 -16.71
N ALA A 339 -11.35 -4.48 -16.56
CA ALA A 339 -10.38 -4.68 -17.63
C ALA A 339 -10.38 -6.13 -18.12
N ALA A 340 -10.26 -7.11 -17.20
CA ALA A 340 -10.30 -8.53 -17.51
C ALA A 340 -11.60 -8.94 -18.21
N THR A 341 -12.75 -8.46 -17.73
CA THR A 341 -14.06 -8.71 -18.33
C THR A 341 -14.18 -8.12 -19.73
N HIS A 342 -13.68 -6.90 -19.95
CA HIS A 342 -13.71 -6.27 -21.28
C HIS A 342 -12.79 -6.98 -22.28
N VAL A 343 -11.60 -7.42 -21.86
CA VAL A 343 -10.71 -8.24 -22.69
C VAL A 343 -11.37 -9.57 -23.01
N ARG A 344 -11.90 -10.26 -22.00
CA ARG A 344 -12.54 -11.59 -22.14
C ARG A 344 -13.75 -11.57 -23.08
N ARG A 345 -14.49 -10.46 -23.11
CA ARG A 345 -15.63 -10.25 -24.03
C ARG A 345 -15.21 -9.72 -25.42
N GLY A 346 -13.92 -9.57 -25.69
CA GLY A 346 -13.41 -9.03 -26.96
C GLY A 346 -13.76 -7.56 -27.20
N LYS A 347 -14.22 -6.82 -26.17
CA LYS A 347 -14.54 -5.38 -26.28
C LYS A 347 -13.27 -4.54 -26.44
N ILE A 348 -12.16 -5.02 -25.87
CA ILE A 348 -10.82 -4.43 -25.98
C ILE A 348 -9.81 -5.56 -26.20
N GLN A 349 -8.66 -5.22 -26.78
CA GLN A 349 -7.55 -6.16 -26.98
C GLN A 349 -6.65 -6.25 -25.76
N THR A 350 -6.50 -5.15 -25.05
CA THR A 350 -5.60 -5.01 -23.91
C THR A 350 -6.25 -4.05 -22.92
N GLY A 351 -6.19 -4.37 -21.63
CA GLY A 351 -6.67 -3.50 -20.56
C GLY A 351 -5.51 -3.09 -19.65
N LEU A 352 -5.36 -1.80 -19.40
CA LEU A 352 -4.51 -1.28 -18.33
C LEU A 352 -5.39 -0.99 -17.12
N ALA A 353 -5.21 -1.74 -16.04
CA ALA A 353 -5.86 -1.49 -14.76
C ALA A 353 -4.85 -0.83 -13.81
N LEU A 354 -5.25 0.30 -13.22
CA LEU A 354 -4.44 1.13 -12.34
C LEU A 354 -5.12 1.31 -10.99
N GLY A 355 -4.29 1.43 -9.95
CA GLY A 355 -4.66 1.96 -8.65
C GLY A 355 -3.75 3.14 -8.31
N VAL A 356 -4.29 4.16 -7.66
CA VAL A 356 -3.50 5.27 -7.15
C VAL A 356 -4.09 5.85 -5.87
N ASN A 357 -3.21 6.17 -4.93
CA ASN A 357 -3.53 6.88 -3.70
C ASN A 357 -2.36 7.79 -3.31
N ALA A 358 -2.68 9.03 -2.99
CA ALA A 358 -1.75 10.00 -2.42
C ALA A 358 -2.44 10.77 -1.29
N LEU A 359 -1.66 11.15 -0.29
CA LEU A 359 -2.04 11.98 0.85
C LEU A 359 -1.42 13.36 0.63
N LEU A 360 -2.22 14.28 0.13
CA LEU A 360 -1.73 15.58 -0.33
C LEU A 360 -2.08 16.71 0.64
N SER A 361 -3.06 16.50 1.52
CA SER A 361 -3.48 17.50 2.49
C SER A 361 -3.79 16.91 3.88
N PRO A 362 -3.61 17.69 4.97
CA PRO A 362 -3.94 17.24 6.32
C PRO A 362 -5.45 17.04 6.53
N GLN A 363 -6.31 17.71 5.75
CA GLN A 363 -7.76 17.69 5.94
C GLN A 363 -8.33 16.29 5.75
N MET A 364 -7.95 15.60 4.67
CA MET A 364 -8.44 14.24 4.43
C MET A 364 -7.86 13.25 5.44
N TYR A 365 -6.64 13.49 5.94
CA TYR A 365 -6.10 12.69 7.04
C TYR A 365 -6.92 12.86 8.32
N ALA A 366 -7.28 14.11 8.66
CA ALA A 366 -8.14 14.43 9.79
C ALA A 366 -9.55 13.83 9.67
N VAL A 367 -10.14 13.79 8.47
CA VAL A 367 -11.44 13.11 8.24
C VAL A 367 -11.37 11.63 8.64
N ARG A 368 -10.25 10.94 8.38
CA ARG A 368 -10.07 9.53 8.77
C ARG A 368 -9.93 9.37 10.29
N CYS A 369 -9.24 10.31 10.94
CA CYS A 369 -9.20 10.36 12.40
C CYS A 369 -10.58 10.67 12.99
N ALA A 370 -11.34 11.61 12.44
CA ALA A 370 -12.69 11.91 12.91
C ALA A 370 -13.64 10.71 12.77
N GLY A 371 -13.39 9.82 11.80
CA GLY A 371 -14.08 8.54 11.63
C GLY A 371 -13.52 7.37 12.44
N SER A 372 -12.51 7.60 13.30
CA SER A 372 -11.82 6.55 14.07
C SER A 372 -11.32 5.37 13.22
N LEU A 373 -10.89 5.64 11.99
CA LEU A 373 -10.49 4.60 11.03
C LEU A 373 -9.03 4.19 11.16
N LEU A 374 -8.18 5.08 11.65
CA LEU A 374 -6.73 4.88 11.71
C LEU A 374 -6.30 4.23 13.03
N SER A 375 -5.25 3.42 12.99
CA SER A 375 -4.60 2.91 14.19
C SER A 375 -3.94 4.04 14.98
N LYS A 376 -4.10 4.06 16.32
CA LYS A 376 -3.40 5.02 17.19
C LYS A 376 -1.88 4.80 17.15
N VAL A 377 -1.45 3.54 17.10
CA VAL A 377 -0.04 3.15 16.97
C VAL A 377 0.48 3.45 15.57
N GLY A 378 -0.41 3.54 14.59
CA GLY A 378 -0.04 3.83 13.22
C GLY A 378 0.52 2.62 12.49
N ARG A 379 -0.04 1.43 12.76
CA ARG A 379 0.28 0.17 12.08
C ARG A 379 -1.00 -0.58 11.74
N SER A 380 -0.97 -1.35 10.66
CA SER A 380 -2.05 -2.27 10.30
C SER A 380 -1.76 -3.65 10.89
N ALA A 381 -2.25 -3.91 12.10
CA ALA A 381 -2.07 -5.18 12.80
C ALA A 381 -3.12 -6.22 12.35
N SER A 382 -3.06 -6.61 11.08
CA SER A 382 -4.04 -7.53 10.50
C SER A 382 -4.09 -8.85 11.27
N PHE A 383 -5.31 -9.33 11.55
CA PHE A 383 -5.62 -10.56 12.29
C PHE A 383 -5.24 -10.57 13.78
N ASP A 384 -4.50 -9.57 14.27
CA ASP A 384 -3.98 -9.55 15.65
C ASP A 384 -5.04 -9.07 16.65
N SER A 385 -4.94 -9.55 17.89
CA SER A 385 -5.77 -9.12 19.02
C SER A 385 -5.68 -7.63 19.34
N ASN A 386 -4.61 -6.95 18.91
CA ASN A 386 -4.42 -5.51 19.09
C ASN A 386 -4.86 -4.69 17.86
N SER A 387 -5.62 -5.27 16.93
CA SER A 387 -6.18 -4.57 15.77
C SER A 387 -7.12 -3.43 16.21
N ASP A 388 -6.72 -2.17 15.96
CA ASP A 388 -7.43 -0.94 16.37
C ASP A 388 -7.74 0.01 15.20
N GLY A 389 -7.48 -0.40 13.96
CA GLY A 389 -7.57 0.43 12.77
C GLY A 389 -6.40 0.17 11.83
N TYR A 390 -6.32 0.95 10.75
CA TYR A 390 -5.24 0.80 9.76
C TYR A 390 -4.26 1.96 9.75
N VAL A 391 -3.04 1.73 9.26
CA VAL A 391 -2.16 2.84 8.86
C VAL A 391 -2.45 3.18 7.41
N VAL A 392 -2.70 4.45 7.10
CA VAL A 392 -2.97 4.88 5.72
C VAL A 392 -1.68 4.84 4.88
N GLY A 393 -1.79 4.45 3.61
CA GLY A 393 -0.65 4.32 2.71
C GLY A 393 -0.86 4.99 1.36
N GLU A 394 0.23 5.47 0.78
CA GLU A 394 0.31 5.95 -0.59
C GLU A 394 0.80 4.84 -1.53
N GLY A 395 0.41 4.94 -2.80
CA GLY A 395 0.68 3.88 -3.78
C GLY A 395 0.25 4.26 -5.18
N CYS A 396 0.96 3.80 -6.18
CA CYS A 396 0.48 3.79 -7.56
C CYS A 396 1.04 2.57 -8.26
N GLY A 397 0.16 1.73 -8.79
CA GLY A 397 0.54 0.54 -9.53
C GLY A 397 -0.38 0.28 -10.70
N GLY A 398 0.09 -0.53 -11.64
CA GLY A 398 -0.69 -0.90 -12.81
C GLY A 398 -0.36 -2.28 -13.34
N VAL A 399 -1.38 -2.98 -13.83
CA VAL A 399 -1.27 -4.27 -14.50
C VAL A 399 -1.86 -4.20 -15.90
N VAL A 400 -1.17 -4.81 -16.86
CA VAL A 400 -1.62 -4.95 -18.25
C VAL A 400 -2.23 -6.34 -18.43
N ILE A 401 -3.52 -6.39 -18.71
CA ILE A 401 -4.28 -7.62 -18.89
C ILE A 401 -4.53 -7.87 -20.38
N GLY A 402 -4.26 -9.08 -20.84
CA GLY A 402 -4.43 -9.46 -22.24
C GLY A 402 -4.34 -10.96 -22.44
N TYR A 403 -4.79 -11.44 -23.60
CA TYR A 403 -4.58 -12.83 -23.99
C TYR A 403 -3.12 -13.08 -24.35
N THR A 404 -2.59 -14.22 -23.92
CA THR A 404 -1.29 -14.74 -24.31
C THR A 404 -1.38 -16.21 -24.72
N ASP A 405 -0.64 -16.55 -25.76
CA ASP A 405 -0.41 -17.93 -26.22
C ASP A 405 0.94 -18.46 -25.69
N LYS A 406 1.74 -17.57 -25.09
CA LYS A 406 3.04 -17.87 -24.48
C LYS A 406 2.89 -17.69 -22.98
N ILE A 407 2.78 -18.80 -22.28
CA ILE A 407 2.80 -18.83 -20.82
C ILE A 407 4.27 -19.01 -20.45
N GLU A 408 4.92 -17.90 -20.09
CA GLU A 408 6.25 -17.95 -19.50
C GLU A 408 6.12 -18.49 -18.07
N GLU A 409 7.23 -18.99 -17.54
CA GLU A 409 7.32 -19.46 -16.16
C GLU A 409 6.84 -18.38 -15.19
N SER A 410 6.05 -18.76 -14.18
CA SER A 410 5.50 -17.83 -13.19
C SER A 410 4.59 -16.71 -13.75
N THR A 411 4.06 -16.85 -14.96
CA THR A 411 3.07 -15.91 -15.51
C THR A 411 1.75 -16.00 -14.72
N PRO A 412 1.24 -14.91 -14.11
CA PRO A 412 -0.05 -14.92 -13.42
C PRO A 412 -1.20 -15.03 -14.43
N LEU A 413 -1.81 -16.22 -14.52
CA LEU A 413 -2.96 -16.48 -15.36
C LEU A 413 -4.23 -16.01 -14.64
N TRP A 414 -4.99 -15.13 -15.29
CA TRP A 414 -6.23 -14.57 -14.77
C TRP A 414 -7.40 -15.54 -15.01
N ILE A 415 -7.66 -16.40 -14.03
CA ILE A 415 -8.70 -17.43 -14.13
C ILE A 415 -10.08 -16.79 -13.97
N ALA A 416 -10.34 -16.14 -12.84
CA ALA A 416 -11.61 -15.47 -12.60
C ALA A 416 -11.46 -14.27 -11.69
N SER A 417 -12.44 -13.39 -11.79
CA SER A 417 -12.68 -12.31 -10.84
C SER A 417 -14.18 -12.06 -10.80
N GLU A 418 -14.65 -11.52 -9.69
CA GLU A 418 -16.01 -11.00 -9.56
C GLU A 418 -16.06 -9.75 -8.71
N THR A 419 -17.13 -8.99 -8.92
CA THR A 419 -17.48 -7.82 -8.12
C THR A 419 -18.92 -7.89 -7.68
N MET A 420 -19.20 -7.67 -6.40
CA MET A 420 -20.54 -7.73 -5.81
C MET A 420 -20.75 -6.60 -4.81
N GLN A 421 -21.99 -6.38 -4.39
CA GLN A 421 -22.32 -5.42 -3.34
C GLN A 421 -22.94 -6.16 -2.14
N ASP A 422 -22.69 -5.65 -0.94
CA ASP A 422 -23.14 -6.24 0.33
C ASP A 422 -24.67 -6.40 0.48
N GLY A 423 -25.44 -5.69 -0.32
CA GLY A 423 -26.87 -5.48 -0.17
C GLY A 423 -27.19 -4.58 1.01
N ARG A 424 -28.29 -4.90 1.69
CA ARG A 424 -28.66 -4.31 2.97
C ARG A 424 -27.81 -4.96 4.07
N SER A 425 -26.72 -4.31 4.46
CA SER A 425 -25.96 -4.62 5.67
C SER A 425 -26.50 -3.83 6.88
N ALA A 426 -25.96 -4.09 8.07
CA ALA A 426 -26.38 -3.44 9.31
C ALA A 426 -26.26 -1.90 9.27
N GLN A 427 -25.23 -1.39 8.60
CA GLN A 427 -25.00 0.02 8.31
C GLN A 427 -24.30 0.15 6.96
N LEU A 428 -24.41 1.31 6.32
CA LEU A 428 -23.79 1.57 5.00
C LEU A 428 -22.31 1.17 4.94
N THR A 429 -21.59 1.36 6.05
CA THR A 429 -20.15 1.12 6.15
C THR A 429 -19.77 -0.19 6.84
N ALA A 430 -20.75 -0.95 7.32
CA ALA A 430 -20.51 -2.23 7.96
C ALA A 430 -20.35 -3.33 6.90
N PRO A 431 -19.25 -4.11 6.93
CA PRO A 431 -19.04 -5.20 5.98
C PRO A 431 -20.04 -6.35 6.21
N SER A 432 -20.31 -7.12 5.15
CA SER A 432 -21.24 -8.27 5.19
C SER A 432 -20.54 -9.60 4.93
N GLY A 433 -20.39 -10.42 5.98
CA GLY A 433 -19.83 -11.77 5.86
C GLY A 433 -20.59 -12.68 4.88
N PRO A 434 -21.94 -12.73 4.91
CA PRO A 434 -22.72 -13.48 3.91
C PRO A 434 -22.44 -13.04 2.47
N ALA A 435 -22.33 -11.73 2.21
CA ALA A 435 -22.04 -11.22 0.87
C ALA A 435 -20.62 -11.56 0.41
N GLN A 436 -19.63 -11.49 1.32
CA GLN A 436 -18.27 -11.95 1.05
C GLN A 436 -18.25 -13.46 0.74
N GLY A 437 -18.99 -14.28 1.49
CA GLY A 437 -19.14 -15.71 1.20
C GLY A 437 -19.76 -16.00 -0.17
N GLU A 438 -20.80 -15.26 -0.58
CA GLU A 438 -21.38 -15.39 -1.92
C GLU A 438 -20.43 -14.93 -3.03
N LEU A 439 -19.65 -13.87 -2.80
CA LEU A 439 -18.60 -13.44 -3.71
C LEU A 439 -17.54 -14.53 -3.93
N LEU A 440 -17.08 -15.17 -2.85
CA LEU A 440 -16.14 -16.31 -2.93
C LEU A 440 -16.74 -17.45 -3.76
N LYS A 441 -17.98 -17.88 -3.45
CA LYS A 441 -18.69 -18.94 -4.19
C LYS A 441 -18.82 -18.62 -5.67
N ASN A 442 -19.22 -17.41 -6.03
CA ASN A 442 -19.41 -16.99 -7.42
C ASN A 442 -18.07 -16.94 -8.17
N THR A 443 -17.02 -16.40 -7.55
CA THR A 443 -15.69 -16.34 -8.16
C THR A 443 -15.15 -17.74 -8.42
N MET A 444 -15.23 -18.64 -7.43
CA MET A 444 -14.76 -20.03 -7.56
C MET A 444 -15.55 -20.83 -8.58
N ARG A 445 -16.88 -20.63 -8.66
CA ARG A 445 -17.72 -21.24 -9.71
C ARG A 445 -17.30 -20.80 -11.11
N ARG A 446 -16.98 -19.52 -11.30
CA ARG A 446 -16.44 -19.01 -12.58
C ARG A 446 -15.05 -19.53 -12.86
N ALA A 447 -14.23 -19.65 -11.82
CA ALA A 447 -12.88 -20.19 -11.92
C ALA A 447 -12.86 -21.68 -12.26
N ARG A 448 -13.92 -22.41 -11.88
CA ARG A 448 -13.97 -23.88 -11.86
C ARG A 448 -12.84 -24.46 -11.00
N VAL A 449 -12.61 -23.82 -9.85
CA VAL A 449 -11.61 -24.19 -8.86
C VAL A 449 -12.35 -24.48 -7.55
N SER A 450 -11.99 -25.56 -6.87
CA SER A 450 -12.52 -25.90 -5.55
C SER A 450 -11.75 -25.15 -4.46
N ALA A 451 -12.40 -24.85 -3.33
CA ALA A 451 -11.76 -24.10 -2.25
C ALA A 451 -10.48 -24.75 -1.68
N PRO A 452 -10.36 -26.10 -1.58
CA PRO A 452 -9.12 -26.75 -1.17
C PRO A 452 -7.94 -26.55 -2.14
N GLU A 453 -8.18 -26.24 -3.43
CA GLU A 453 -7.11 -25.98 -4.41
C GLU A 453 -6.43 -24.62 -4.21
N ILE A 454 -7.04 -23.71 -3.45
CA ILE A 454 -6.44 -22.41 -3.12
C ILE A 454 -5.30 -22.61 -2.12
N ALA A 455 -4.09 -22.27 -2.55
CA ALA A 455 -2.89 -22.37 -1.73
C ALA A 455 -2.79 -21.21 -0.73
N ALA A 456 -3.09 -19.99 -1.18
CA ALA A 456 -3.02 -18.78 -0.37
C ALA A 456 -4.10 -17.77 -0.77
N SER A 457 -4.55 -16.98 0.20
CA SER A 457 -5.44 -15.85 0.00
C SER A 457 -4.81 -14.57 0.55
N GLU A 458 -4.61 -13.58 -0.31
CA GLU A 458 -4.21 -12.22 0.06
C GLU A 458 -5.45 -11.43 0.46
N CYS A 459 -5.63 -11.23 1.76
CA CYS A 459 -6.85 -10.69 2.36
C CYS A 459 -6.94 -9.16 2.24
N GLN A 460 -8.18 -8.65 2.31
CA GLN A 460 -8.41 -7.22 2.49
C GLN A 460 -7.94 -6.75 3.86
N CYS A 461 -8.00 -7.59 4.89
CA CYS A 461 -7.65 -7.34 6.29
C CYS A 461 -6.56 -6.27 6.46
N ASN A 462 -6.91 -5.21 7.16
CA ASN A 462 -6.08 -4.02 7.34
C ASN A 462 -5.82 -3.70 8.81
N GLY A 463 -6.20 -4.61 9.72
CA GLY A 463 -6.16 -4.39 11.17
C GLY A 463 -7.43 -3.76 11.70
N SER A 464 -8.56 -3.92 11.00
CA SER A 464 -9.86 -3.45 11.48
C SER A 464 -10.39 -4.39 12.55
N HIS A 465 -10.79 -3.83 13.70
CA HIS A 465 -11.36 -4.60 14.80
C HIS A 465 -12.60 -5.42 14.40
N LEU A 466 -13.40 -4.90 13.46
CA LEU A 466 -14.62 -5.56 12.96
C LEU A 466 -14.40 -6.27 11.61
N GLY A 467 -13.64 -5.66 10.70
CA GLY A 467 -13.46 -6.16 9.35
C GLY A 467 -12.69 -7.48 9.28
N ASP A 468 -11.61 -7.60 10.06
CA ASP A 468 -10.74 -8.77 10.02
C ASP A 468 -11.47 -10.06 10.49
N PRO A 469 -12.24 -10.05 11.61
CA PRO A 469 -13.10 -11.18 11.99
C PRO A 469 -14.12 -11.58 10.93
N ILE A 470 -14.75 -10.61 10.26
CA ILE A 470 -15.79 -10.88 9.25
C ILE A 470 -15.19 -11.53 8.00
N GLU A 471 -14.04 -11.05 7.53
CA GLU A 471 -13.36 -11.62 6.37
C GLU A 471 -12.87 -13.05 6.66
N LEU A 472 -12.16 -13.27 7.76
CA LEU A 472 -11.68 -14.61 8.09
C LEU A 472 -12.82 -15.57 8.40
N GLY A 473 -13.88 -15.13 9.09
CA GLY A 473 -15.06 -15.97 9.32
C GLY A 473 -15.77 -16.36 8.01
N SER A 474 -15.72 -15.49 6.99
CA SER A 474 -16.28 -15.80 5.66
C SER A 474 -15.42 -16.81 4.89
N LEU A 475 -14.09 -16.67 4.97
CA LEU A 475 -13.14 -17.64 4.41
C LEU A 475 -13.25 -19.00 5.11
N GLU A 476 -13.28 -19.04 6.44
CA GLU A 476 -13.47 -20.24 7.24
C GLU A 476 -14.69 -21.02 6.77
N LYS A 477 -15.87 -20.38 6.82
CA LYS A 477 -17.14 -21.02 6.46
C LYS A 477 -17.14 -21.52 5.03
N PHE A 478 -16.59 -20.74 4.10
CA PHE A 478 -16.52 -21.10 2.69
C PHE A 478 -15.61 -22.33 2.46
N HIS A 479 -14.39 -22.32 3.00
CA HIS A 479 -13.42 -23.39 2.80
C HIS A 479 -13.80 -24.67 3.55
N ARG A 480 -14.30 -24.56 4.79
CA ARG A 480 -14.80 -25.72 5.56
C ARG A 480 -16.00 -26.37 4.90
N ALA A 481 -16.97 -25.59 4.41
CA ALA A 481 -18.13 -26.13 3.69
C ALA A 481 -17.73 -26.86 2.39
N ALA A 482 -16.57 -26.52 1.81
CA ALA A 482 -15.98 -27.21 0.67
C ALA A 482 -15.11 -28.42 1.04
N GLY A 483 -15.05 -28.81 2.32
CA GLY A 483 -14.33 -29.99 2.81
C GLY A 483 -12.82 -29.79 2.98
N ARG A 484 -12.34 -28.54 3.11
CA ARG A 484 -10.94 -28.28 3.42
C ARG A 484 -10.61 -28.75 4.85
N ASN A 485 -9.55 -29.54 5.00
CA ASN A 485 -9.10 -30.11 6.28
C ASN A 485 -7.70 -29.64 6.71
N ASP A 486 -7.01 -28.88 5.86
CA ASP A 486 -5.69 -28.31 6.09
C ASP A 486 -5.75 -26.78 6.22
N SER A 487 -4.69 -26.17 6.73
CA SER A 487 -4.68 -24.72 6.96
C SER A 487 -4.72 -23.93 5.65
N LEU A 488 -5.55 -22.89 5.58
CA LEU A 488 -5.46 -21.88 4.51
C LEU A 488 -4.40 -20.84 4.88
N MET A 489 -3.49 -20.55 3.95
CA MET A 489 -2.51 -19.49 4.12
C MET A 489 -3.15 -18.12 3.89
N CYS A 490 -3.18 -17.29 4.93
CA CYS A 490 -3.75 -15.94 4.88
C CYS A 490 -2.62 -14.91 4.91
N LEU A 491 -2.63 -14.02 3.90
CA LEU A 491 -1.63 -12.98 3.73
C LEU A 491 -2.27 -11.60 3.87
N ALA A 492 -1.49 -10.61 4.31
CA ALA A 492 -1.91 -9.22 4.42
C ALA A 492 -0.75 -8.25 4.19
N GLY A 493 -0.54 -7.84 2.93
CA GLY A 493 0.50 -6.89 2.53
C GLY A 493 0.32 -5.47 3.07
N LYS A 494 -0.87 -5.15 3.60
CA LYS A 494 -1.15 -3.89 4.30
C LYS A 494 -0.37 -3.75 5.60
N THR A 495 0.07 -4.86 6.19
CA THR A 495 0.97 -4.85 7.34
C THR A 495 2.36 -4.29 6.98
N ASN A 496 2.78 -4.37 5.72
CA ASN A 496 4.05 -3.82 5.22
C ASN A 496 3.91 -2.42 4.63
N LYS A 497 2.95 -2.22 3.71
CA LYS A 497 2.82 -1.00 2.87
C LYS A 497 1.66 -0.10 3.30
N GLY A 498 1.03 -0.40 4.43
CA GLY A 498 -0.17 0.30 4.88
C GLY A 498 -1.37 0.09 3.96
N HIS A 499 -2.49 0.67 4.35
CA HIS A 499 -3.72 0.60 3.58
C HIS A 499 -3.73 1.67 2.49
N GLY A 500 -3.46 1.25 1.25
CA GLY A 500 -3.45 2.10 0.06
C GLY A 500 -4.81 2.61 -0.41
N GLU A 501 -5.88 2.51 0.38
CA GLU A 501 -7.21 3.03 0.03
C GLU A 501 -7.67 2.60 -1.38
N GLY A 502 -7.92 3.53 -2.31
CA GLY A 502 -8.29 3.21 -3.69
C GLY A 502 -7.24 2.35 -4.43
N ASN A 503 -5.97 2.39 -4.02
CA ASN A 503 -4.87 1.56 -4.50
C ASN A 503 -4.71 0.22 -3.72
N ALA A 504 -5.49 -0.03 -2.66
CA ALA A 504 -5.32 -1.22 -1.82
C ALA A 504 -5.46 -2.54 -2.61
N GLY A 505 -6.42 -2.62 -3.53
CA GLY A 505 -6.56 -3.76 -4.44
C GLY A 505 -5.34 -3.99 -5.33
N MET A 506 -4.68 -2.92 -5.78
CA MET A 506 -3.41 -3.04 -6.53
C MET A 506 -2.28 -3.56 -5.65
N THR A 507 -2.22 -3.20 -4.37
CA THR A 507 -1.26 -3.80 -3.43
C THR A 507 -1.48 -5.31 -3.28
N VAL A 508 -2.74 -5.75 -3.20
CA VAL A 508 -3.12 -7.18 -3.18
C VAL A 508 -2.65 -7.89 -4.46
N LEU A 509 -2.94 -7.30 -5.64
CA LEU A 509 -2.50 -7.84 -6.93
C LEU A 509 -0.97 -7.89 -7.04
N MET A 510 -0.26 -6.82 -6.70
CA MET A 510 1.19 -6.78 -6.82
C MET A 510 1.88 -7.77 -5.87
N LYS A 511 1.42 -7.89 -4.61
CA LYS A 511 2.00 -8.87 -3.68
C LYS A 511 1.81 -10.31 -4.18
N THR A 512 0.65 -10.62 -4.74
CA THR A 512 0.38 -11.94 -5.33
C THR A 512 1.15 -12.18 -6.63
N ILE A 513 1.40 -11.16 -7.45
CA ILE A 513 2.29 -11.27 -8.63
C ILE A 513 3.69 -11.61 -8.18
N LEU A 514 4.24 -10.84 -7.24
CA LEU A 514 5.61 -11.01 -6.75
C LEU A 514 5.80 -12.35 -6.04
N LEU A 515 4.82 -12.79 -5.24
CA LEU A 515 4.84 -14.11 -4.62
C LEU A 515 4.97 -15.22 -5.66
N VAL A 516 4.27 -15.09 -6.80
CA VAL A 516 4.33 -16.06 -7.89
C VAL A 516 5.64 -15.96 -8.69
N GLU A 517 6.06 -14.75 -9.04
CA GLU A 517 7.28 -14.50 -9.82
C GLU A 517 8.54 -14.95 -9.07
N ASP A 518 8.60 -14.64 -7.78
CA ASP A 518 9.80 -14.81 -6.98
C ASP A 518 9.78 -16.10 -6.14
N HIS A 519 8.63 -16.80 -6.07
CA HIS A 519 8.39 -17.97 -5.22
C HIS A 519 8.74 -17.74 -3.74
N ILE A 520 8.60 -16.50 -3.30
CA ILE A 520 8.84 -16.08 -1.92
C ILE A 520 7.52 -15.77 -1.27
N LEU A 521 7.38 -16.21 -0.03
CA LEU A 521 6.24 -15.98 0.82
C LEU A 521 6.57 -14.89 1.85
N PRO A 522 6.04 -13.66 1.70
CA PRO A 522 6.33 -12.55 2.60
C PRO A 522 5.64 -12.71 3.96
N PRO A 523 6.24 -12.23 5.06
CA PRO A 523 5.63 -12.27 6.38
C PRO A 523 4.43 -11.33 6.49
N VAL A 524 3.53 -11.67 7.41
CA VAL A 524 2.47 -10.82 7.94
C VAL A 524 3.02 -10.14 9.19
N LEU A 525 3.23 -8.82 9.12
CA LEU A 525 3.83 -8.09 10.24
C LEU A 525 2.81 -7.81 11.35
N HIS A 526 3.31 -7.51 12.54
CA HIS A 526 2.52 -7.12 13.71
C HIS A 526 1.52 -8.18 14.22
N PHE A 527 1.69 -9.43 13.80
CA PHE A 527 0.88 -10.55 14.25
C PHE A 527 1.59 -11.32 15.37
N ASN A 528 1.05 -11.24 16.59
CA ASN A 528 1.53 -11.93 17.77
C ASN A 528 0.49 -12.93 18.30
N LYS A 529 -0.78 -12.54 18.33
CA LYS A 529 -1.88 -13.34 18.88
C LYS A 529 -3.14 -13.10 18.05
N LEU A 530 -3.77 -14.18 17.61
CA LEU A 530 -5.01 -14.12 16.86
C LEU A 530 -6.09 -13.32 17.61
N ASN A 531 -6.80 -12.44 16.91
CA ASN A 531 -7.93 -11.72 17.45
C ASN A 531 -8.99 -12.72 17.94
N PRO A 532 -9.41 -12.66 19.22
CA PRO A 532 -10.35 -13.62 19.80
C PRO A 532 -11.76 -13.57 19.18
N HIS A 533 -12.06 -12.56 18.37
CA HIS A 533 -13.32 -12.45 17.61
C HIS A 533 -13.28 -13.21 16.27
N ILE A 534 -12.11 -13.66 15.82
CA ILE A 534 -12.00 -14.53 14.66
C ILE A 534 -12.39 -15.95 15.07
N ASP A 535 -13.51 -16.41 14.54
CA ASP A 535 -13.93 -17.80 14.71
C ASP A 535 -13.20 -18.71 13.72
N ILE A 536 -12.62 -19.79 14.23
CA ILE A 536 -11.83 -20.75 13.46
C ILE A 536 -12.50 -22.12 13.37
N GLU A 537 -13.77 -22.30 13.78
CA GLU A 537 -14.63 -23.53 13.81
C GLU A 537 -14.07 -24.86 13.22
N GLY A 538 -12.88 -25.29 13.64
CA GLY A 538 -12.21 -26.49 13.14
C GLY A 538 -11.41 -26.35 11.84
N MET A 539 -11.32 -25.16 11.20
CA MET A 539 -10.42 -24.91 10.06
C MET A 539 -9.31 -23.91 10.45
N PRO A 540 -8.08 -24.38 10.69
CA PRO A 540 -6.98 -23.49 11.06
C PRO A 540 -6.57 -22.57 9.90
N PHE A 541 -6.05 -21.40 10.26
CA PHE A 541 -5.35 -20.51 9.33
C PHE A 541 -3.85 -20.62 9.55
N TYR A 542 -3.08 -20.42 8.48
CA TYR A 542 -1.63 -20.28 8.55
C TYR A 542 -1.25 -18.83 8.25
N PHE A 543 -0.57 -18.19 9.19
CA PHE A 543 -0.04 -16.84 9.06
C PHE A 543 1.49 -16.92 8.99
N VAL A 544 2.05 -16.21 8.03
CA VAL A 544 3.49 -16.26 7.75
C VAL A 544 4.21 -15.32 8.71
N SER A 545 5.04 -15.86 9.62
CA SER A 545 5.77 -15.05 10.60
C SER A 545 7.10 -14.51 10.06
N GLU A 546 7.73 -15.23 9.14
CA GLU A 546 9.02 -14.89 8.55
C GLU A 546 9.02 -15.21 7.06
N THR A 547 9.85 -14.48 6.30
CA THR A 547 10.00 -14.73 4.86
C THR A 547 10.43 -16.17 4.63
N SER A 548 9.66 -16.89 3.83
CA SER A 548 9.92 -18.30 3.51
C SER A 548 9.72 -18.56 2.03
N LEU A 549 10.05 -19.76 1.57
CA LEU A 549 9.76 -20.17 0.21
C LEU A 549 8.29 -20.58 0.09
N LEU A 550 7.67 -20.28 -1.05
CA LEU A 550 6.35 -20.82 -1.37
C LEU A 550 6.46 -22.36 -1.43
N PRO A 551 5.61 -23.13 -0.71
CA PRO A 551 5.67 -24.58 -0.71
C PRO A 551 5.53 -25.16 -2.11
N HIS A 552 6.35 -26.15 -2.48
CA HIS A 552 6.39 -26.68 -3.84
C HIS A 552 5.08 -27.38 -4.26
N ALA A 553 4.51 -26.97 -5.41
CA ALA A 553 3.43 -27.66 -6.12
C ALA A 553 3.57 -27.45 -7.64
N ASP A 554 3.10 -28.39 -8.47
CA ASP A 554 3.14 -28.25 -9.93
C ASP A 554 2.34 -27.03 -10.43
N LYS A 555 1.33 -26.64 -9.65
CA LYS A 555 0.40 -25.57 -9.95
C LYS A 555 -0.14 -24.96 -8.66
N TYR A 556 -0.25 -23.64 -8.61
CA TYR A 556 -0.91 -22.93 -7.52
C TYR A 556 -2.17 -22.25 -8.01
N HIS A 557 -3.20 -22.25 -7.18
CA HIS A 557 -4.24 -21.24 -7.22
C HIS A 557 -4.08 -20.28 -6.05
N ILE A 558 -4.09 -18.99 -6.35
CA ILE A 558 -3.96 -17.93 -5.35
C ILE A 558 -5.16 -17.01 -5.53
N SER A 559 -5.76 -16.62 -4.42
CA SER A 559 -6.86 -15.67 -4.42
C SER A 559 -6.49 -14.37 -3.73
N GLY A 560 -7.27 -13.33 -3.98
CA GLY A 560 -7.14 -12.09 -3.24
C GLY A 560 -8.42 -11.27 -3.23
N SER A 561 -8.61 -10.52 -2.14
CA SER A 561 -9.83 -9.77 -1.85
C SER A 561 -9.55 -8.28 -1.67
N ALA A 562 -10.51 -7.45 -2.07
CA ALA A 562 -10.58 -6.05 -1.67
C ALA A 562 -12.05 -5.66 -1.41
N PHE A 563 -12.33 -5.16 -0.21
CA PHE A 563 -13.68 -4.78 0.23
C PHE A 563 -13.75 -3.27 0.46
N GLY A 564 -14.59 -2.61 -0.31
CA GLY A 564 -14.81 -1.17 -0.21
C GLY A 564 -15.68 -0.84 0.99
N TRP A 565 -15.37 0.23 1.70
CA TRP A 565 -16.15 0.69 2.84
C TRP A 565 -17.62 1.02 2.50
N GLY A 566 -17.97 1.26 1.24
CA GLY A 566 -19.37 1.39 0.79
C GLY A 566 -20.06 0.05 0.43
N GLY A 567 -19.42 -1.08 0.73
CA GLY A 567 -19.95 -2.43 0.52
C GLY A 567 -19.74 -3.02 -0.88
N VAL A 568 -18.98 -2.37 -1.77
CA VAL A 568 -18.59 -2.95 -3.07
C VAL A 568 -17.33 -3.79 -2.89
N ASN A 569 -17.47 -5.09 -3.13
CA ASN A 569 -16.44 -6.10 -2.91
C ASN A 569 -15.91 -6.63 -4.24
N ALA A 570 -14.63 -6.96 -4.28
CA ALA A 570 -13.99 -7.59 -5.42
C ALA A 570 -13.11 -8.75 -4.95
N HIS A 571 -13.10 -9.84 -5.72
CA HIS A 571 -12.27 -11.01 -5.46
C HIS A 571 -11.75 -11.59 -6.77
N PHE A 572 -10.52 -12.10 -6.77
CA PHE A 572 -9.93 -12.76 -7.93
C PHE A 572 -9.32 -14.12 -7.57
N VAL A 573 -9.16 -14.94 -8.59
CA VAL A 573 -8.41 -16.20 -8.56
C VAL A 573 -7.43 -16.21 -9.71
N TRP A 574 -6.17 -16.43 -9.38
CA TRP A 574 -5.08 -16.64 -10.32
C TRP A 574 -4.60 -18.07 -10.30
N GLN A 575 -3.96 -18.44 -11.41
CA GLN A 575 -3.20 -19.66 -11.51
C GLN A 575 -1.76 -19.32 -11.91
N SER A 576 -0.81 -20.06 -11.36
CA SER A 576 0.55 -20.07 -11.87
C SER A 576 1.13 -21.48 -11.91
N GLU A 577 2.03 -21.71 -12.87
CA GLU A 577 2.84 -22.92 -13.00
C GLU A 577 4.23 -22.66 -12.41
N MET A 578 4.76 -23.64 -11.68
CA MET A 578 6.14 -23.57 -11.18
C MET A 578 7.16 -23.64 -12.30
N PRO A 579 8.38 -23.17 -12.00
CA PRO A 579 9.53 -23.51 -12.78
C PRO A 579 9.76 -24.99 -12.97
N LYS A 580 9.98 -25.42 -14.22
CA LYS A 580 10.38 -26.82 -14.49
C LYS A 580 11.81 -27.11 -14.05
N GLN A 581 12.59 -26.08 -13.73
CA GLN A 581 13.91 -26.24 -13.13
C GLN A 581 13.80 -26.30 -11.60
N GLN A 582 14.13 -27.48 -11.05
CA GLN A 582 14.55 -27.57 -9.66
C GLN A 582 15.71 -26.60 -9.46
N LEU A 583 15.49 -25.55 -8.65
CA LEU A 583 16.60 -24.85 -8.04
C LEU A 583 17.48 -25.89 -7.34
N PRO A 584 18.82 -25.81 -7.46
CA PRO A 584 19.70 -26.72 -6.73
C PRO A 584 19.25 -26.71 -5.27
N ALA A 585 19.02 -27.91 -4.72
CA ALA A 585 18.58 -28.10 -3.36
C ALA A 585 19.33 -27.12 -2.44
N GLN A 586 18.59 -26.47 -1.53
CA GLN A 586 19.19 -25.65 -0.48
C GLN A 586 20.46 -26.36 0.04
N PRO A 587 21.56 -25.63 0.33
CA PRO A 587 22.68 -26.25 1.01
C PRO A 587 22.11 -26.97 2.22
N GLN A 588 22.26 -28.30 2.24
CA GLN A 588 21.77 -29.13 3.32
C GLN A 588 22.31 -28.50 4.60
N TYR A 589 21.43 -27.89 5.40
CA TYR A 589 21.74 -27.68 6.81
C TYR A 589 21.89 -29.09 7.35
N GLY A 590 23.13 -29.57 7.37
CA GLY A 590 23.48 -30.84 7.96
C GLY A 590 22.83 -30.89 9.32
N THR A 591 22.13 -31.97 9.59
CA THR A 591 21.53 -32.28 10.88
C THR A 591 22.64 -32.20 11.93
N MET A 592 22.85 -31.01 12.49
CA MET A 592 23.79 -30.82 13.58
C MET A 592 23.06 -31.30 14.83
N MET A 593 23.22 -32.60 15.10
CA MET A 593 23.03 -33.14 16.45
C MET A 593 23.71 -32.18 17.44
N PRO A 594 23.08 -31.89 18.60
CA PRO A 594 23.66 -30.99 19.59
C PRO A 594 24.93 -31.64 20.17
N GLN A 595 26.09 -31.26 19.64
CA GLN A 595 27.35 -31.55 20.32
C GLN A 595 27.53 -30.51 21.43
N PHE A 596 27.50 -31.01 22.66
CA PHE A 596 27.92 -30.31 23.87
C PHE A 596 29.24 -29.57 23.64
N PHE A 597 29.21 -28.25 23.70
CA PHE A 597 30.42 -27.45 23.90
C PHE A 597 30.72 -27.35 25.40
N PRO A 598 31.97 -27.54 25.84
CA PRO A 598 32.36 -27.39 27.23
C PRO A 598 32.31 -25.91 27.66
N PRO A 599 32.08 -25.61 28.95
CA PRO A 599 31.91 -24.24 29.43
C PRO A 599 33.23 -23.47 29.32
N MET A 600 33.20 -22.34 28.61
CA MET A 600 34.33 -21.42 28.51
C MET A 600 34.47 -20.62 29.81
N GLN A 601 35.64 -20.76 30.44
CA GLN A 601 36.03 -20.12 31.69
C GLN A 601 36.17 -18.61 31.49
N MET A 602 35.33 -17.82 32.18
CA MET A 602 35.47 -16.37 32.25
C MET A 602 36.54 -16.01 33.29
N ALA A 603 37.67 -15.47 32.83
CA ALA A 603 38.69 -14.90 33.70
C ALA A 603 38.24 -13.49 34.16
N ALA A 604 38.41 -13.26 35.47
CA ALA A 604 38.00 -12.06 36.18
C ALA A 604 38.79 -10.81 35.77
N GLY A 605 38.09 -9.69 35.67
CA GLY A 605 38.64 -8.35 35.56
C GLY A 605 37.64 -7.33 36.10
N SER A 606 37.88 -6.91 37.33
CA SER A 606 37.04 -6.04 38.17
C SER A 606 36.92 -4.61 37.66
N THR A 607 35.71 -4.05 37.66
CA THR A 607 35.51 -2.64 38.06
C THR A 607 34.11 -2.46 38.66
N GLN A 608 34.09 -1.97 39.90
CA GLN A 608 32.92 -1.75 40.73
C GLN A 608 32.11 -0.53 40.26
N VAL A 609 30.79 -0.62 40.33
CA VAL A 609 29.91 0.53 40.55
C VAL A 609 28.96 0.18 41.70
N GLN A 610 28.97 1.03 42.72
CA GLN A 610 28.25 0.93 43.99
C GLN A 610 26.72 0.87 43.81
N GLN A 611 26.09 -0.05 44.54
CA GLN A 611 24.69 0.05 44.96
C GLN A 611 24.63 0.79 46.29
N ASP A 612 23.58 1.60 46.48
CA ASP A 612 23.13 2.03 47.79
C ASP A 612 21.70 1.45 48.04
N PRO A 613 21.34 1.02 49.26
CA PRO A 613 20.32 -0.01 49.49
C PRO A 613 19.05 0.45 50.24
N LEU A 614 18.12 -0.50 50.39
CA LEU A 614 16.98 -0.59 51.34
C LEU A 614 15.72 0.18 50.92
N ALA A 615 14.49 -0.33 51.07
CA ALA A 615 13.87 -1.47 51.77
C ALA A 615 12.58 -1.83 51.00
N GLY A 616 11.87 -2.94 51.12
CA GLY A 616 11.88 -4.09 52.00
C GLY A 616 10.60 -4.86 51.60
N GLY A 617 10.70 -6.17 51.38
CA GLY A 617 9.58 -6.97 50.92
C GLY A 617 8.54 -7.23 52.00
N GLN A 618 7.38 -7.71 51.58
CA GLN A 618 6.66 -8.77 52.29
C GLN A 618 5.72 -9.50 51.31
N GLU A 619 5.97 -10.80 51.19
CA GLU A 619 5.07 -11.80 50.64
C GLU A 619 3.82 -11.88 51.52
N GLU A 620 2.64 -12.07 50.92
CA GLU A 620 1.49 -12.55 51.69
C GLU A 620 0.75 -13.70 51.00
N GLN A 621 0.45 -14.68 51.85
CA GLN A 621 0.06 -16.05 51.60
C GLN A 621 -1.29 -16.22 50.90
N ALA A 622 -1.36 -17.28 50.08
CA ALA A 622 -2.59 -17.89 49.63
C ALA A 622 -3.47 -18.32 50.82
N ARG A 623 -4.68 -17.75 50.91
CA ARG A 623 -5.78 -18.29 51.72
C ARG A 623 -6.81 -18.94 50.80
N SER A 624 -6.96 -20.26 50.97
CA SER A 624 -8.10 -21.04 50.53
C SER A 624 -9.36 -20.56 51.24
N GLY A 625 -10.18 -19.77 50.55
CA GLY A 625 -11.57 -19.52 50.93
C GLY A 625 -12.47 -20.44 50.11
N GLN A 626 -13.03 -21.47 50.73
CA GLN A 626 -14.22 -22.14 50.22
C GLN A 626 -15.34 -21.10 50.14
N VAL A 627 -15.71 -20.68 48.92
CA VAL A 627 -16.95 -19.94 48.69
C VAL A 627 -18.02 -20.98 48.39
N ALA A 628 -19.07 -20.94 49.20
CA ALA A 628 -20.26 -21.74 49.07
C ALA A 628 -20.84 -21.62 47.65
N VAL A 629 -21.30 -22.74 47.10
CA VAL A 629 -22.13 -22.77 45.90
C VAL A 629 -23.42 -22.02 46.23
N SER A 630 -23.51 -20.76 45.82
CA SER A 630 -24.79 -20.05 45.77
C SER A 630 -25.59 -20.62 44.61
N GLU A 631 -26.78 -21.14 44.90
CA GLU A 631 -27.78 -21.47 43.89
C GLU A 631 -27.93 -20.26 42.94
N LYS A 632 -27.69 -20.47 41.64
CA LYS A 632 -27.99 -19.46 40.61
C LYS A 632 -29.51 -19.29 40.59
N GLU A 633 -30.02 -18.26 41.26
CA GLU A 633 -31.35 -17.74 40.93
C GLU A 633 -31.28 -17.17 39.51
N GLY A 634 -32.06 -17.74 38.59
CA GLY A 634 -32.18 -17.24 37.21
C GLY A 634 -32.69 -15.80 37.19
N LEU A 635 -32.25 -15.02 36.20
CA LEU A 635 -32.70 -13.63 36.07
C LEU A 635 -34.17 -13.61 35.62
N ASP A 636 -35.03 -12.95 36.40
CA ASP A 636 -36.43 -12.74 36.02
C ASP A 636 -36.55 -11.76 34.83
N LEU A 637 -37.46 -12.07 33.90
CA LEU A 637 -37.66 -11.27 32.68
C LEU A 637 -38.03 -9.81 32.98
N GLY A 638 -38.75 -9.55 34.07
CA GLY A 638 -39.08 -8.19 34.51
C GLY A 638 -37.84 -7.40 34.94
N MET A 639 -36.91 -8.06 35.66
CA MET A 639 -35.65 -7.45 36.07
C MET A 639 -34.73 -7.19 34.86
N VAL A 640 -34.65 -8.13 33.93
CA VAL A 640 -33.83 -8.00 32.72
C VAL A 640 -34.35 -6.88 31.82
N ARG A 641 -35.67 -6.76 31.65
CA ARG A 641 -36.29 -5.66 30.89
C ARG A 641 -35.96 -4.30 31.49
N ASN A 642 -36.05 -4.15 32.81
CA ASN A 642 -35.71 -2.89 33.49
C ASN A 642 -34.22 -2.55 33.34
N MET A 643 -33.34 -3.54 33.47
CA MET A 643 -31.90 -3.39 33.26
C MET A 643 -31.57 -2.96 31.83
N ILE A 644 -32.25 -3.53 30.84
CA ILE A 644 -32.09 -3.17 29.43
C ILE A 644 -32.57 -1.75 29.17
N MET A 645 -33.75 -1.38 29.65
CA MET A 645 -34.31 -0.03 29.48
C MET A 645 -33.41 1.04 30.12
N GLU A 646 -32.94 0.82 31.34
CA GLU A 646 -32.03 1.74 32.02
C GLU A 646 -30.70 1.90 31.25
N THR A 647 -30.14 0.79 30.77
CA THR A 647 -28.89 0.79 30.00
C THR A 647 -29.08 1.45 28.63
N ALA A 648 -30.22 1.25 27.99
CA ALA A 648 -30.57 1.88 26.72
C ALA A 648 -30.72 3.41 26.89
N MET A 649 -31.37 3.86 27.97
CA MET A 649 -31.52 5.28 28.28
C MET A 649 -30.17 5.96 28.56
N ASN A 650 -29.25 5.28 29.25
CA ASN A 650 -27.91 5.81 29.54
C ASN A 650 -27.04 5.97 28.29
N VAL A 651 -27.24 5.10 27.31
CA VAL A 651 -26.43 5.06 26.08
C VAL A 651 -27.01 5.94 24.97
N ASN A 652 -28.30 6.26 25.01
CA ASN A 652 -29.01 7.05 24.00
C ASN A 652 -29.37 8.48 24.48
N ASP A 653 -28.49 9.12 25.25
CA ASP A 653 -28.65 10.51 25.74
C ASP A 653 -30.01 10.81 26.43
N GLY A 654 -30.64 9.80 27.04
CA GLY A 654 -31.90 9.93 27.77
C GLY A 654 -33.19 9.86 26.94
N GLU A 655 -33.12 9.56 25.64
CA GLU A 655 -34.33 9.33 24.82
C GLU A 655 -34.98 7.98 25.13
N GLN A 656 -36.32 7.96 25.21
CA GLN A 656 -37.09 6.74 25.44
C GLN A 656 -37.13 5.87 24.18
N LEU A 657 -36.74 4.61 24.33
CA LEU A 657 -36.77 3.60 23.28
C LEU A 657 -37.90 2.59 23.53
N GLU A 658 -38.59 2.16 22.47
CA GLU A 658 -39.63 1.13 22.56
C GLU A 658 -39.03 -0.28 22.56
N MET A 659 -39.56 -1.17 23.39
CA MET A 659 -39.05 -2.54 23.59
C MET A 659 -38.96 -3.40 22.32
N ASP A 660 -39.91 -3.20 21.40
CA ASP A 660 -40.03 -3.96 20.15
C ASP A 660 -39.52 -3.18 18.94
N SER A 661 -38.98 -1.96 19.15
CA SER A 661 -38.34 -1.19 18.09
C SER A 661 -36.93 -1.72 17.80
N SER A 662 -36.53 -1.66 16.54
CA SER A 662 -35.16 -1.95 16.15
C SER A 662 -34.22 -0.94 16.81
N LEU A 663 -33.37 -1.40 17.71
CA LEU A 663 -32.42 -0.55 18.45
C LEU A 663 -31.53 0.28 17.51
N MET A 664 -31.28 -0.24 16.31
CA MET A 664 -30.45 0.40 15.28
C MET A 664 -31.21 1.46 14.47
N GLU A 665 -32.53 1.33 14.31
CA GLU A 665 -33.36 2.35 13.65
C GLU A 665 -33.66 3.53 14.59
N SER A 666 -33.56 3.29 15.90
CA SER A 666 -33.78 4.29 16.93
C SER A 666 -32.54 5.12 17.29
N GLY A 667 -31.49 5.06 16.48
CA GLY A 667 -30.34 5.98 16.56
C GLY A 667 -29.11 5.47 17.31
N ILE A 668 -29.10 4.22 17.80
CA ILE A 668 -27.91 3.66 18.46
C ILE A 668 -26.82 3.39 17.41
N ASP A 669 -25.73 4.16 17.48
CA ASP A 669 -24.56 3.97 16.62
C ASP A 669 -23.69 2.76 17.04
N SER A 670 -22.66 2.43 16.25
CA SER A 670 -21.80 1.25 16.52
C SER A 670 -21.00 1.35 17.82
N LEU A 671 -20.74 2.56 18.32
CA LEU A 671 -20.01 2.78 19.57
C LEU A 671 -20.94 2.65 20.78
N ALA A 672 -22.15 3.20 20.65
CA ALA A 672 -23.25 3.06 21.57
C ALA A 672 -23.66 1.59 21.71
N ALA A 673 -23.68 0.82 20.62
CA ALA A 673 -23.95 -0.62 20.65
C ALA A 673 -22.92 -1.43 21.48
N ILE A 674 -21.63 -1.09 21.36
CA ILE A 674 -20.57 -1.72 22.15
C ILE A 674 -20.69 -1.32 23.63
N THR A 675 -20.96 -0.05 23.91
CA THR A 675 -21.14 0.48 25.26
C THR A 675 -22.34 -0.16 25.95
N PHE A 676 -23.47 -0.25 25.24
CA PHE A 676 -24.70 -0.92 25.67
C PHE A 676 -24.44 -2.39 26.03
N ARG A 677 -23.76 -3.14 25.14
CA ARG A 677 -23.41 -4.54 25.40
C ARG A 677 -22.48 -4.70 26.60
N ASN A 678 -21.45 -3.85 26.72
CA ASN A 678 -20.49 -3.90 27.82
C ASN A 678 -21.16 -3.60 29.16
N GLU A 679 -22.09 -2.65 29.19
CA GLU A 679 -22.84 -2.30 30.39
C GLU A 679 -23.84 -3.40 30.78
N LEU A 680 -24.54 -4.01 29.81
CA LEU A 680 -25.38 -5.19 30.04
C LEU A 680 -24.60 -6.39 30.56
N GLN A 681 -23.42 -6.66 30.01
CA GLN A 681 -22.53 -7.72 30.47
C GLN A 681 -22.07 -7.47 31.91
N ARG A 682 -21.74 -6.23 32.25
CA ARG A 682 -21.36 -5.84 33.61
C ARG A 682 -22.52 -5.97 34.61
N LYS A 683 -23.73 -5.56 34.23
CA LYS A 683 -24.92 -5.62 35.11
C LYS A 683 -25.50 -7.03 35.25
N SER A 684 -25.47 -7.83 34.19
CA SER A 684 -25.99 -9.22 34.20
C SER A 684 -24.99 -10.25 34.73
N GLY A 685 -23.68 -9.96 34.70
CA GLY A 685 -22.63 -10.93 35.03
C GLY A 685 -22.45 -12.05 33.99
N LEU A 686 -23.13 -11.96 32.84
CA LEU A 686 -23.08 -12.95 31.76
C LEU A 686 -22.08 -12.54 30.67
N ASN A 687 -21.45 -13.51 30.02
CA ASN A 687 -20.58 -13.25 28.88
C ASN A 687 -21.44 -13.04 27.61
N LEU A 688 -21.57 -11.80 27.14
CA LEU A 688 -22.41 -11.45 25.99
C LEU A 688 -21.55 -11.29 24.73
N LYS A 689 -22.00 -11.87 23.61
CA LYS A 689 -21.28 -11.80 22.32
C LYS A 689 -21.16 -10.34 21.84
N GLY A 690 -20.06 -10.03 21.15
CA GLY A 690 -19.90 -8.73 20.47
C GLY A 690 -20.95 -8.49 19.39
N THR A 691 -21.56 -9.55 18.88
CA THR A 691 -22.66 -9.55 17.90
C THR A 691 -24.05 -9.47 18.53
N LEU A 692 -24.19 -9.31 19.86
CA LEU A 692 -25.47 -9.38 20.58
C LEU A 692 -26.61 -8.59 19.90
N MET A 693 -26.37 -7.33 19.55
CA MET A 693 -27.39 -6.47 18.92
C MET A 693 -27.64 -6.79 17.44
N PHE A 694 -26.75 -7.57 16.80
CA PHE A 694 -26.93 -8.07 15.44
C PHE A 694 -27.72 -9.38 15.43
N ASP A 695 -27.47 -10.24 16.42
CA ASP A 695 -28.16 -11.52 16.60
C ASP A 695 -29.58 -11.32 17.17
N TYR A 696 -29.77 -10.26 17.97
CA TYR A 696 -31.03 -9.91 18.66
C TYR A 696 -31.32 -8.40 18.48
N PRO A 697 -32.00 -7.99 17.39
CA PRO A 697 -32.15 -6.58 17.00
C PRO A 697 -33.06 -5.73 17.88
N THR A 698 -33.91 -6.34 18.72
CA THR A 698 -34.83 -5.62 19.63
C THR A 698 -34.48 -5.81 21.11
N MET A 699 -34.88 -4.87 21.98
CA MET A 699 -34.68 -4.99 23.43
C MET A 699 -35.42 -6.21 24.00
N SER A 700 -36.58 -6.54 23.44
CA SER A 700 -37.35 -7.74 23.81
C SER A 700 -36.59 -9.04 23.50
N GLU A 701 -35.96 -9.14 22.34
CA GLU A 701 -35.18 -10.32 21.95
C GLU A 701 -33.91 -10.46 22.80
N ILE A 702 -33.21 -9.35 23.10
CA ILE A 702 -32.06 -9.33 24.00
C ILE A 702 -32.49 -9.77 25.41
N ALA A 703 -33.64 -9.30 25.90
CA ALA A 703 -34.15 -9.67 27.21
C ALA A 703 -34.40 -11.19 27.30
N ASN A 704 -35.05 -11.76 26.30
CA ASN A 704 -35.32 -13.20 26.24
C ASN A 704 -34.01 -13.99 26.18
N HIS A 705 -33.06 -13.56 25.35
CA HIS A 705 -31.76 -14.22 25.23
C HIS A 705 -30.96 -14.20 26.55
N ILE A 706 -30.97 -13.09 27.28
CA ILE A 706 -30.30 -12.97 28.58
C ILE A 706 -30.96 -13.89 29.62
N VAL A 707 -32.30 -13.99 29.62
CA VAL A 707 -33.03 -14.91 30.50
C VAL A 707 -32.68 -16.36 30.17
N GLU A 708 -32.66 -16.74 28.88
CA GLU A 708 -32.23 -18.06 28.41
C GLU A 708 -30.80 -18.39 28.85
N LEU A 709 -29.86 -17.45 28.67
CA LEU A 709 -28.46 -17.61 29.10
C LEU A 709 -28.29 -17.68 30.63
N SER A 710 -29.21 -17.09 31.40
CA SER A 710 -29.18 -17.14 32.87
C SER A 710 -29.76 -18.44 33.44
N ASN A 711 -30.68 -19.06 32.70
CA ASN A 711 -31.40 -20.28 33.08
C ASN A 711 -30.76 -21.57 32.53
N GLY A 712 -29.81 -21.44 31.59
CA GLY A 712 -28.91 -22.51 31.13
C GLY A 712 -27.60 -22.53 31.89
#